data_AF-A0A7V3HYA1-F1
#
_entry.id   AF-A0A7V3HYA1-F1
#
_cell.length_a   1.000
_cell.length_b   1.000
_cell.length_c   1.000
_cell.angle_alpha   90.00
_cell.angle_beta   90.00
_cell.angle_gamma   90.00
#
_symmetry.space_group_name_H-M   'P 1'
#
loop_
_entity.id
_entity.type
_entity.pdbx_description
1 polymer ?
#
loop_
_entity_poly.entity_id
_entity_poly.type
_entity_poly.pdbx_seq_one_letter_code
_entity_poly.pdbx_strand_id
1 'polypeptide(L)'
;LGHAVKRSRAAAWTAAGMFLAVWLPLDNGLRPEPIIALGILLTWCSVERAVATSRLLPVAGACIIGALTLFSGPTGIASVGALLVAVGPLRTILHRRSKRFGLLPLLAPILAAATVTVILIFRDQTLAGEMQATALKRAVGPSLTWFDEHLRYERLFMASPDGSIARRFAVLAVLLALGISVAMALRKGRIPGTAAGPSRRIIGITIISFLAMMFTPTKWTHHFGVFAGLAGSLGALAAVAVSAGAMRSRRNRTVFAAVVLFLMAQCFASVNGWWYVSNFGVPWSNSFPRWHYGVSTVFLGLTMLVLLLAAWFHFVAVGAVGSPGASKTRLGSRLAGIVQSPLAIAAWALVVFEVASLTVAMVGQYPAWSVGRSNLQALTGNTCGLAEDVLVEQDPNAGMLAPVTGPVAAALGAGMSEAFTPNGIPADVRADPVMERPGDRSFVGDDNPITGTGAGTEGGTRAAPGVNNSRAQLPYNLDPARTPVLGSWRPGVQVPARLRSGWYRLPPRDQAGPLLVVSAAGRFDPREVQVQWATDAEAADGHPGGAFEFADVGASPAWRNLRLALSAIPASATQVRLVADDEDLAPQHWIALTPPRIPRLRTLQDVVGSTDPVFLDWLVGLAFPCQRPFGHQNGVDETPKWRILPDRFGAEANSPVMDNNGGGPLGVTELLVKATTVASYLKDDWSRDWGSLQRL
;
A
#
# COMPACT_ATOMS: atom_id res chain seq x y z
N LEU A 1 27.26 23.84 -0.32
CA LEU A 1 26.75 24.10 1.05
C LEU A 1 27.80 24.61 2.04
N GLY A 2 29.10 24.38 1.84
CA GLY A 2 30.17 24.97 2.66
C GLY A 2 31.20 23.94 3.12
N HIS A 3 32.26 24.40 3.77
CA HIS A 3 33.40 23.55 4.18
C HIS A 3 33.03 22.58 5.30
N ALA A 4 32.25 23.01 6.29
CA ALA A 4 31.84 22.15 7.40
C ALA A 4 30.98 20.96 6.94
N VAL A 5 30.06 21.19 6.00
CA VAL A 5 29.25 20.11 5.39
C VAL A 5 30.14 19.14 4.64
N LYS A 6 31.12 19.63 3.87
CA LYS A 6 32.02 18.79 3.05
C LYS A 6 32.93 17.88 3.88
N ARG A 7 33.42 18.36 5.05
CA ARG A 7 34.37 17.60 5.88
C ARG A 7 33.71 16.79 7.00
N SER A 8 32.46 17.06 7.33
CA SER A 8 31.75 16.36 8.42
C SER A 8 31.23 15.00 7.96
N ARG A 9 31.78 13.92 8.54
CA ARG A 9 31.25 12.56 8.35
C ARG A 9 29.81 12.44 8.81
N ALA A 10 29.48 13.10 9.94
CA ALA A 10 28.11 13.16 10.44
C ALA A 10 27.15 13.77 9.41
N ALA A 11 27.52 14.89 8.79
CA ALA A 11 26.68 15.52 7.78
C ALA A 11 26.48 14.64 6.54
N ALA A 12 27.54 13.92 6.10
CA ALA A 12 27.45 12.98 4.98
C ALA A 12 26.54 11.78 5.29
N TRP A 13 26.67 11.16 6.47
CA TRP A 13 25.83 10.03 6.88
C TRP A 13 24.38 10.44 7.13
N THR A 14 24.13 11.62 7.70
CA THR A 14 22.77 12.17 7.79
C THR A 14 22.18 12.41 6.41
N ALA A 15 22.98 12.93 5.46
CA ALA A 15 22.51 13.16 4.09
C ALA A 15 22.10 11.86 3.40
N ALA A 16 22.94 10.82 3.50
CA ALA A 16 22.66 9.51 2.92
C ALA A 16 21.43 8.86 3.57
N GLY A 17 21.36 8.85 4.90
CA GLY A 17 20.22 8.27 5.63
C GLY A 17 18.91 8.99 5.34
N MET A 18 18.91 10.33 5.31
CA MET A 18 17.73 11.12 4.97
C MET A 18 17.28 10.94 3.51
N PHE A 19 18.22 10.80 2.57
CA PHE A 19 17.87 10.49 1.18
C PHE A 19 17.20 9.12 1.09
N LEU A 20 17.81 8.08 1.64
CA LEU A 20 17.28 6.71 1.59
C LEU A 20 15.93 6.58 2.30
N ALA A 21 15.79 7.18 3.49
CA ALA A 21 14.55 7.13 4.27
C ALA A 21 13.36 7.85 3.60
N VAL A 22 13.61 8.75 2.64
CA VAL A 22 12.55 9.39 1.84
C VAL A 22 12.35 8.65 0.52
N TRP A 23 13.44 8.24 -0.13
CA TRP A 23 13.42 7.60 -1.45
C TRP A 23 12.76 6.21 -1.41
N LEU A 24 13.18 5.33 -0.50
CA LEU A 24 12.73 3.93 -0.46
C LEU A 24 11.19 3.78 -0.37
N PRO A 25 10.48 4.51 0.52
CA PRO A 25 9.02 4.36 0.63
C PRO A 25 8.19 5.08 -0.44
N LEU A 26 8.78 5.99 -1.23
CA LEU A 26 8.02 6.90 -2.12
C LEU A 26 8.41 6.79 -3.61
N ASP A 27 9.68 6.49 -3.91
CA ASP A 27 10.30 6.71 -5.24
C ASP A 27 10.80 5.40 -5.91
N ASN A 28 10.09 4.29 -5.73
CA ASN A 28 10.46 2.97 -6.30
C ASN A 28 9.56 2.49 -7.45
N GLY A 29 8.39 3.12 -7.65
CA GLY A 29 7.42 2.73 -8.69
C GLY A 29 7.60 3.48 -10.02
N LEU A 30 6.60 3.39 -10.90
CA LEU A 30 6.55 4.10 -12.19
C LEU A 30 6.01 5.54 -12.12
N ARG A 31 5.73 6.02 -10.91
CA ARG A 31 5.20 7.38 -10.70
C ARG A 31 6.29 8.42 -11.05
N PRO A 32 5.94 9.66 -11.43
CA PRO A 32 6.92 10.64 -11.94
C PRO A 32 7.78 11.30 -10.85
N GLU A 33 7.49 11.11 -9.56
CA GLU A 33 8.22 11.73 -8.44
C GLU A 33 9.73 11.54 -8.44
N PRO A 34 10.31 10.36 -8.77
CA PRO A 34 11.75 10.18 -8.86
C PRO A 34 12.40 11.13 -9.87
N ILE A 35 11.73 11.33 -11.01
CA ILE A 35 12.16 12.26 -12.07
C ILE A 35 12.01 13.70 -11.60
N ILE A 36 10.92 14.02 -10.90
CA ILE A 36 10.68 15.36 -10.35
C ILE A 36 11.70 15.72 -9.28
N ALA A 37 12.01 14.80 -8.36
CA ALA A 37 13.02 14.98 -7.32
C ALA A 37 14.41 15.25 -7.94
N LEU A 38 14.77 14.50 -8.97
CA LEU A 38 15.99 14.74 -9.75
C LEU A 38 15.96 16.10 -10.46
N GLY A 39 14.84 16.43 -11.11
CA GLY A 39 14.64 17.69 -11.82
C GLY A 39 14.76 18.93 -10.94
N ILE A 40 14.19 18.89 -9.72
CA ILE A 40 14.34 19.95 -8.71
C ILE A 40 15.82 20.13 -8.34
N LEU A 41 16.54 19.03 -8.08
CA LEU A 41 17.95 19.07 -7.71
C LEU A 41 18.82 19.63 -8.84
N LEU A 42 18.61 19.17 -10.08
CA LEU A 42 19.35 19.63 -11.26
C LEU A 42 19.06 21.10 -11.58
N THR A 43 17.81 21.54 -11.41
CA THR A 43 17.43 22.96 -11.54
C THR A 43 18.19 23.79 -10.51
N TRP A 44 18.20 23.38 -9.25
CA TRP A 44 18.95 24.06 -8.20
C TRP A 44 20.46 24.09 -8.48
N CYS A 45 21.06 22.96 -8.86
CA CYS A 45 22.48 22.88 -9.21
C CYS A 45 22.85 23.83 -10.36
N SER A 46 22.00 23.90 -11.39
CA SER A 46 22.18 24.80 -12.55
C SER A 46 22.10 26.27 -12.14
N VAL A 47 21.13 26.62 -11.28
CA VAL A 47 21.01 27.97 -10.70
C VAL A 47 22.21 28.33 -9.84
N GLU A 48 22.66 27.44 -8.94
CA GLU A 48 23.85 27.69 -8.13
C GLU A 48 25.11 27.85 -8.98
N ARG A 49 25.22 27.08 -10.08
CA ARG A 49 26.32 27.22 -11.04
C ARG A 49 26.26 28.57 -11.75
N ALA A 50 25.08 29.06 -12.14
CA ALA A 50 24.91 30.40 -12.71
C ALA A 50 25.35 31.48 -11.73
N VAL A 51 24.91 31.39 -10.47
CA VAL A 51 25.24 32.36 -9.42
C VAL A 51 26.74 32.36 -9.12
N ALA A 52 27.35 31.18 -9.00
CA ALA A 52 28.78 31.05 -8.71
C ALA A 52 29.68 31.54 -9.86
N THR A 53 29.28 31.32 -11.12
CA THR A 53 30.08 31.68 -12.29
C THR A 53 29.70 33.03 -12.91
N SER A 54 28.65 33.68 -12.42
CA SER A 54 28.06 34.89 -13.00
C SER A 54 27.72 34.74 -14.50
N ARG A 55 27.26 33.56 -14.91
CA ARG A 55 26.88 33.22 -16.30
C ARG A 55 25.38 32.95 -16.41
N LEU A 56 24.78 33.29 -17.55
CA LEU A 56 23.35 33.10 -17.82
C LEU A 56 23.03 31.78 -18.54
N LEU A 57 23.99 31.14 -19.21
CA LEU A 57 23.76 29.85 -19.87
C LEU A 57 23.25 28.75 -18.90
N PRO A 58 23.79 28.59 -17.68
CA PRO A 58 23.23 27.62 -16.75
C PRO A 58 21.82 28.00 -16.27
N VAL A 59 21.41 29.27 -16.37
CA VAL A 59 20.03 29.69 -16.09
C VAL A 59 19.10 29.17 -17.19
N ALA A 60 19.49 29.28 -18.47
CA ALA A 60 18.72 28.70 -19.57
C ALA A 60 18.58 27.17 -19.39
N GLY A 61 19.66 26.48 -19.01
CA GLY A 61 19.61 25.06 -18.65
C GLY A 61 18.66 24.77 -17.47
N ALA A 62 18.68 25.60 -16.43
CA ALA A 62 17.73 25.50 -15.31
C ALA A 62 16.28 25.69 -15.75
N CYS A 63 16.01 26.63 -16.68
CA CYS A 63 14.68 26.84 -17.24
C CYS A 63 14.17 25.64 -18.04
N ILE A 64 15.02 25.01 -18.87
CA ILE A 64 14.66 23.79 -19.61
C ILE A 64 14.33 22.65 -18.63
N ILE A 65 15.23 22.37 -17.68
CA ILE A 65 15.05 21.28 -16.72
C ILE A 65 13.82 21.54 -15.84
N GLY A 66 13.65 22.76 -15.34
CA GLY A 66 12.49 23.16 -14.54
C GLY A 66 11.18 23.05 -15.31
N ALA A 67 11.15 23.47 -16.57
CA ALA A 67 9.97 23.32 -17.43
C ALA A 67 9.63 21.83 -17.65
N LEU A 68 10.61 21.00 -18.01
CA LEU A 68 10.42 19.55 -18.16
C LEU A 68 9.97 18.87 -16.85
N THR A 69 10.46 19.37 -15.71
CA THR A 69 10.04 18.89 -14.39
C THR A 69 8.57 19.22 -14.11
N LEU A 70 8.13 20.45 -14.42
CA LEU A 70 6.74 20.87 -14.31
C LEU A 70 5.83 20.08 -15.27
N PHE A 71 6.32 19.78 -16.48
CA PHE A 71 5.61 18.95 -17.46
C PHE A 71 5.40 17.51 -16.97
N SER A 72 6.32 16.96 -16.18
CA SER A 72 6.26 15.56 -15.70
C SER A 72 5.11 15.28 -14.74
N GLY A 73 4.56 16.30 -14.08
CA GLY A 73 3.38 16.16 -13.21
C GLY A 73 3.09 17.42 -12.39
N PRO A 74 1.87 17.55 -11.80
CA PRO A 74 1.46 18.75 -11.07
C PRO A 74 2.38 19.12 -9.90
N THR A 75 2.97 18.12 -9.22
CA THR A 75 3.93 18.33 -8.12
C THR A 75 5.27 18.91 -8.60
N GLY A 76 5.54 18.85 -9.91
CA GLY A 76 6.70 19.48 -10.55
C GLY A 76 6.77 21.01 -10.39
N ILE A 77 5.66 21.64 -9.97
CA ILE A 77 5.62 23.06 -9.56
C ILE A 77 6.66 23.40 -8.48
N ALA A 78 7.07 22.41 -7.67
CA ALA A 78 8.13 22.57 -6.68
C ALA A 78 9.48 23.01 -7.29
N SER A 79 9.75 22.70 -8.56
CA SER A 79 10.97 23.11 -9.27
C SER A 79 11.08 24.62 -9.49
N VAL A 80 9.95 25.32 -9.59
CA VAL A 80 9.89 26.78 -9.72
C VAL A 80 10.52 27.46 -8.51
N GLY A 81 10.44 26.83 -7.32
CA GLY A 81 11.11 27.30 -6.11
C GLY A 81 12.62 27.51 -6.31
N ALA A 82 13.30 26.63 -7.07
CA ALA A 82 14.73 26.77 -7.33
C ALA A 82 15.10 28.06 -8.07
N LEU A 83 14.23 28.51 -8.98
CA LEU A 83 14.40 29.77 -9.71
C LEU A 83 14.03 30.98 -8.83
N LEU A 84 12.91 30.89 -8.10
CA LEU A 84 12.39 32.01 -7.29
C LEU A 84 13.37 32.45 -6.19
N VAL A 85 14.01 31.52 -5.47
CA VAL A 85 14.92 31.89 -4.37
C VAL A 85 16.24 32.49 -4.88
N ALA A 86 16.53 32.38 -6.18
CA ALA A 86 17.71 32.97 -6.80
C ALA A 86 17.46 34.28 -7.57
N VAL A 87 16.22 34.80 -7.57
CA VAL A 87 15.85 36.02 -8.32
C VAL A 87 16.78 37.21 -8.01
N GLY A 88 17.12 37.44 -6.73
CA GLY A 88 18.01 38.55 -6.32
C GLY A 88 19.41 38.48 -6.97
N PRO A 89 20.17 37.39 -6.76
CA PRO A 89 21.44 37.16 -7.44
C PRO A 89 21.35 37.21 -8.97
N LEU A 90 20.32 36.59 -9.54
CA LEU A 90 20.12 36.55 -11.00
C LEU A 90 19.84 37.95 -11.58
N ARG A 91 19.03 38.77 -10.92
CA ARG A 91 18.81 40.18 -11.29
C ARG A 91 20.10 40.98 -11.27
N THR A 92 20.98 40.72 -10.31
CA THR A 92 22.29 41.38 -10.22
C THR A 92 23.19 41.00 -11.39
N ILE A 93 23.22 39.71 -11.77
CA ILE A 93 23.99 39.22 -12.92
C ILE A 93 23.42 39.81 -14.23
N LEU A 94 22.09 39.81 -14.37
CA LEU A 94 21.40 40.35 -15.53
C LEU A 94 21.68 41.84 -15.70
N HIS A 95 21.55 42.66 -14.64
CA HIS A 95 21.81 44.09 -14.69
C HIS A 95 23.27 44.42 -15.07
N ARG A 96 24.23 43.64 -14.58
CA ARG A 96 25.65 43.83 -14.95
C ARG A 96 25.90 43.50 -16.42
N ARG A 97 25.27 42.45 -16.95
CA ARG A 97 25.46 42.01 -18.34
C ARG A 97 24.65 42.83 -19.34
N SER A 98 23.48 43.33 -18.95
CA SER A 98 22.60 44.13 -19.82
C SER A 98 23.26 45.44 -20.24
N LYS A 99 24.11 46.05 -19.40
CA LYS A 99 24.89 47.24 -19.75
C LYS A 99 25.86 47.01 -20.92
N ARG A 100 26.26 45.77 -21.20
CA ARG A 100 27.22 45.43 -22.26
C ARG A 100 26.55 44.85 -23.51
N PHE A 101 25.53 44.01 -23.34
CA PHE A 101 24.93 43.22 -24.43
C PHE A 101 23.47 43.58 -24.73
N GLY A 102 22.88 44.53 -24.00
CA GLY A 102 21.44 44.80 -24.05
C GLY A 102 20.62 43.74 -23.31
N LEU A 103 19.34 44.03 -23.08
CA LEU A 103 18.44 43.13 -22.35
C LEU A 103 17.84 42.02 -23.24
N LEU A 104 17.43 42.39 -24.46
CA LEU A 104 16.75 41.49 -25.38
C LEU A 104 17.60 40.24 -25.75
N PRO A 105 18.89 40.35 -26.12
CA PRO A 105 19.70 39.18 -26.45
C PRO A 105 19.98 38.26 -25.26
N LEU A 106 19.79 38.74 -24.02
CA LEU A 106 19.96 37.95 -22.81
C LEU A 106 18.66 37.24 -22.41
N LEU A 107 17.51 37.89 -22.59
CA LEU A 107 16.21 37.33 -22.22
C LEU A 107 15.64 36.40 -23.29
N ALA A 108 15.85 36.66 -24.58
CA ALA A 108 15.26 35.85 -25.64
C ALA A 108 15.66 34.36 -25.57
N PRO A 109 16.93 33.99 -25.34
CA PRO A 109 17.32 32.58 -25.18
C PRO A 109 16.75 31.94 -23.91
N ILE A 110 16.60 32.71 -22.83
CA ILE A 110 16.01 32.21 -21.57
C ILE A 110 14.51 31.97 -21.76
N LEU A 111 13.81 32.86 -22.45
CA LEU A 111 12.41 32.71 -22.78
C LEU A 111 12.19 31.47 -23.68
N ALA A 112 13.00 31.32 -24.73
CA ALA A 112 12.97 30.15 -25.60
C ALA A 112 13.25 28.84 -24.84
N ALA A 113 14.20 28.86 -23.90
CA ALA A 113 14.48 27.74 -23.02
C ALA A 113 13.31 27.38 -22.09
N ALA A 114 12.60 28.38 -21.56
CA ALA A 114 11.46 28.19 -20.66
C ALA A 114 10.20 27.68 -21.38
N THR A 115 10.04 27.96 -22.67
CA THR A 115 8.85 27.57 -23.46
C THR A 115 9.03 26.26 -24.25
N VAL A 116 10.14 25.54 -24.07
CA VAL A 116 10.42 24.30 -24.81
C VAL A 116 9.35 23.22 -24.62
N THR A 117 8.70 23.18 -23.46
CA THR A 117 7.64 22.21 -23.16
C THR A 117 6.37 22.42 -23.97
N VAL A 118 6.14 23.60 -24.54
CA VAL A 118 5.01 23.85 -25.45
C VAL A 118 5.06 22.88 -26.63
N ILE A 119 6.26 22.57 -27.14
CA ILE A 119 6.47 21.60 -28.22
C ILE A 119 6.06 20.18 -27.79
N LEU A 120 6.31 19.82 -26.53
CA LEU A 120 5.98 18.49 -26.00
C LEU A 120 4.49 18.36 -25.66
N ILE A 121 3.88 19.41 -25.09
CA ILE A 121 2.46 19.45 -24.74
C ILE A 121 1.62 19.32 -26.02
N PHE A 122 1.93 20.11 -27.05
CA PHE A 122 1.16 20.16 -28.29
C PHE A 122 1.77 19.34 -29.43
N ARG A 123 2.56 18.30 -29.10
CA ARG A 123 3.13 17.39 -30.10
C ARG A 123 2.03 16.61 -30.84
N ASP A 124 0.97 16.26 -30.10
CA ASP A 124 -0.12 15.41 -30.56
C ASP A 124 -1.48 16.08 -30.35
N GLN A 125 -1.71 16.60 -29.14
CA GLN A 125 -2.97 17.27 -28.78
C GLN A 125 -2.97 18.75 -29.19
N THR A 126 -4.15 19.26 -29.55
CA THR A 126 -4.34 20.71 -29.82
C THR A 126 -4.69 21.46 -28.54
N LEU A 127 -4.62 22.80 -28.58
CA LEU A 127 -5.07 23.63 -27.46
C LEU A 127 -6.53 23.36 -27.07
N ALA A 128 -7.40 23.16 -28.06
CA ALA A 128 -8.80 22.82 -27.82
C ALA A 128 -8.95 21.47 -27.10
N GLY A 129 -8.17 20.46 -27.53
CA GLY A 129 -8.14 19.14 -26.88
C GLY A 129 -7.70 19.23 -25.41
N GLU A 130 -6.61 19.94 -25.13
CA GLU A 130 -6.11 20.12 -23.76
C GLU A 130 -7.06 20.94 -22.87
N MET A 131 -7.71 21.98 -23.42
CA MET A 131 -8.72 22.74 -22.70
C MET A 131 -9.92 21.86 -22.32
N GLN A 132 -10.40 21.02 -23.25
CA GLN A 132 -11.50 20.09 -23.00
C GLN A 132 -11.11 19.01 -21.98
N ALA A 133 -9.92 18.43 -22.12
CA ALA A 133 -9.40 17.45 -21.16
C ALA A 133 -9.28 18.04 -19.75
N THR A 134 -8.83 19.29 -19.63
CA THR A 134 -8.73 19.99 -18.35
C THR A 134 -10.11 20.29 -17.76
N ALA A 135 -11.07 20.72 -18.58
CA ALA A 135 -12.44 20.95 -18.15
C ALA A 135 -13.08 19.67 -17.60
N LEU A 136 -12.93 18.55 -18.31
CA LEU A 136 -13.46 17.25 -17.88
C LEU A 136 -12.81 16.78 -16.56
N LYS A 137 -11.48 16.85 -16.45
CA LYS A 137 -10.75 16.47 -15.23
C LYS A 137 -11.18 17.30 -14.01
N ARG A 138 -11.53 18.57 -14.19
CA ARG A 138 -12.04 19.44 -13.10
C ARG A 138 -13.50 19.17 -12.76
N ALA A 139 -14.31 18.78 -13.75
CA ALA A 139 -15.73 18.51 -13.55
C ALA A 139 -15.99 17.16 -12.87
N VAL A 140 -15.20 16.14 -13.21
CA VAL A 140 -15.42 14.75 -12.76
C VAL A 140 -14.47 14.32 -11.65
N GLY A 141 -13.16 14.49 -11.86
CA GLY A 141 -12.14 13.89 -11.02
C GLY A 141 -11.86 14.68 -9.75
N PRO A 142 -11.20 14.08 -8.73
CA PRO A 142 -10.90 14.78 -7.48
C PRO A 142 -10.00 15.99 -7.75
N SER A 143 -10.60 17.18 -7.72
CA SER A 143 -9.97 18.47 -7.93
C SER A 143 -10.17 19.32 -6.68
N LEU A 144 -9.41 18.98 -5.63
CA LEU A 144 -9.45 19.64 -4.34
C LEU A 144 -8.95 21.08 -4.44
N THR A 145 -9.45 21.92 -3.55
CA THR A 145 -9.06 23.33 -3.51
C THR A 145 -7.72 23.51 -2.81
N TRP A 146 -7.18 24.74 -2.88
CA TRP A 146 -5.88 25.04 -2.28
C TRP A 146 -5.92 25.05 -0.73
N PHE A 147 -7.08 25.33 -0.13
CA PHE A 147 -7.25 25.34 1.33
C PHE A 147 -7.49 23.93 1.91
N ASP A 148 -7.76 22.93 1.05
CA ASP A 148 -7.87 21.52 1.42
C ASP A 148 -6.51 20.82 1.56
N GLU A 149 -5.40 21.56 1.59
CA GLU A 149 -4.07 20.99 1.77
C GLU A 149 -3.93 20.18 3.08
N HIS A 150 -4.74 20.49 4.10
CA HIS A 150 -4.77 19.74 5.37
C HIS A 150 -5.03 18.24 5.18
N LEU A 151 -5.84 17.85 4.18
CA LEU A 151 -6.17 16.46 3.88
C LEU A 151 -4.92 15.62 3.57
N ARG A 152 -3.88 16.22 2.98
CA ARG A 152 -2.61 15.52 2.71
C ARG A 152 -1.94 15.06 4.00
N TYR A 153 -2.02 15.89 5.05
CA TYR A 153 -1.42 15.60 6.35
C TYR A 153 -2.33 14.72 7.21
N GLU A 154 -3.65 14.88 7.09
CA GLU A 154 -4.60 13.98 7.74
C GLU A 154 -4.38 12.52 7.31
N ARG A 155 -4.30 12.27 5.99
CA ARG A 155 -3.99 10.96 5.42
C ARG A 155 -2.64 10.40 5.90
N LEU A 156 -1.65 11.27 6.11
CA LEU A 156 -0.34 10.88 6.64
C LEU A 156 -0.43 10.34 8.08
N PHE A 157 -1.39 10.83 8.88
CA PHE A 157 -1.59 10.42 10.27
C PHE A 157 -2.67 9.34 10.46
N MET A 158 -3.29 8.86 9.38
CA MET A 158 -4.14 7.67 9.42
C MET A 158 -3.30 6.40 9.60
N ALA A 159 -3.86 5.40 10.27
CA ALA A 159 -3.24 4.09 10.50
C ALA A 159 -3.41 3.16 9.27
N SER A 160 -2.94 3.61 8.11
CA SER A 160 -3.06 2.91 6.83
C SER A 160 -1.70 2.86 6.10
N PRO A 161 -1.57 2.10 5.00
CA PRO A 161 -0.36 2.12 4.17
C PRO A 161 0.02 3.53 3.66
N ASP A 162 -0.95 4.44 3.48
CA ASP A 162 -0.69 5.83 3.09
C ASP A 162 -0.05 6.68 4.19
N GLY A 163 -0.29 6.31 5.45
CA GLY A 163 0.27 6.90 6.66
C GLY A 163 1.19 5.93 7.41
N SER A 164 1.87 5.03 6.69
CA SER A 164 2.76 4.02 7.30
C SER A 164 3.96 4.66 8.02
N ILE A 165 4.63 3.86 8.86
CA ILE A 165 5.80 4.28 9.63
C ILE A 165 6.86 4.96 8.74
N ALA A 166 7.16 4.34 7.60
CA ALA A 166 8.16 4.80 6.64
C ALA A 166 7.78 6.16 6.04
N ARG A 167 6.52 6.31 5.58
CA ARG A 167 6.03 7.55 4.98
C ARG A 167 5.95 8.70 5.98
N ARG A 168 5.51 8.43 7.21
CA ARG A 168 5.50 9.44 8.29
C ARG A 168 6.89 9.97 8.58
N PHE A 169 7.86 9.08 8.73
CA PHE A 169 9.23 9.49 9.00
C PHE A 169 9.80 10.34 7.86
N ALA A 170 9.60 9.92 6.61
CA ALA A 170 10.08 10.67 5.44
C ALA A 170 9.69 12.16 5.51
N VAL A 171 8.42 12.44 5.79
CA VAL A 171 7.90 13.82 5.86
C VAL A 171 8.33 14.53 7.14
N LEU A 172 8.12 13.91 8.30
CA LEU A 172 8.42 14.53 9.59
C LEU A 172 9.91 14.82 9.76
N ALA A 173 10.78 13.96 9.23
CA ALA A 173 12.23 14.15 9.29
C ALA A 173 12.66 15.35 8.43
N VAL A 174 12.07 15.53 7.23
CA VAL A 174 12.30 16.69 6.37
C VAL A 174 11.82 17.97 7.06
N LEU A 175 10.63 17.96 7.65
CA LEU A 175 10.09 19.11 8.41
C LEU A 175 10.95 19.45 9.63
N LEU A 176 11.43 18.44 10.37
CA LEU A 176 12.34 18.64 11.49
C LEU A 176 13.68 19.24 11.03
N ALA A 177 14.27 18.70 9.96
CA ALA A 177 15.50 19.21 9.37
C ALA A 177 15.34 20.65 8.85
N LEU A 178 14.17 20.98 8.28
CA LEU A 178 13.81 22.33 7.87
C LEU A 178 13.72 23.27 9.07
N GLY A 179 12.92 22.91 10.07
CA GLY A 179 12.66 23.72 11.25
C GLY A 179 13.93 24.05 12.02
N ILE A 180 14.82 23.07 12.22
CA ILE A 180 16.08 23.32 12.93
C ILE A 180 17.05 24.19 12.11
N SER A 181 17.08 24.01 10.79
CA SER A 181 17.90 24.81 9.89
C SER A 181 17.44 26.27 9.86
N VAL A 182 16.12 26.51 9.79
CA VAL A 182 15.50 27.84 9.87
C VAL A 182 15.76 28.47 11.23
N ALA A 183 15.49 27.77 12.34
CA ALA A 183 15.69 28.29 13.68
C ALA A 183 17.14 28.71 13.93
N MET A 184 18.12 27.91 13.47
CA MET A 184 19.53 28.25 13.58
C MET A 184 19.92 29.44 12.68
N ALA A 185 19.41 29.48 11.45
CA ALA A 185 19.66 30.57 10.52
C ALA A 185 19.08 31.90 11.01
N LEU A 186 17.88 31.92 11.58
CA LEU A 186 17.26 33.11 12.19
C LEU A 186 18.02 33.55 13.45
N ARG A 187 18.34 32.61 14.34
CA ARG A 187 19.01 32.92 15.62
C ARG A 187 20.42 33.48 15.45
N LYS A 188 21.19 32.97 14.48
CA LYS A 188 22.62 33.31 14.30
C LYS A 188 22.90 34.09 13.02
N GLY A 189 21.88 34.46 12.25
CA GLY A 189 21.99 35.03 10.90
C GLY A 189 22.53 34.06 9.84
N ARG A 190 23.17 32.96 10.24
CA ARG A 190 23.72 31.90 9.39
C ARG A 190 23.93 30.62 10.21
N ILE A 191 24.03 29.48 9.53
CA ILE A 191 24.50 28.24 10.16
C ILE A 191 26.04 28.28 10.19
N PRO A 192 26.69 28.23 11.37
CA PRO A 192 28.15 28.31 11.46
C PRO A 192 28.85 27.21 10.64
N GLY A 193 29.86 27.57 9.86
CA GLY A 193 30.62 26.62 9.01
C GLY A 193 29.99 26.32 7.64
N THR A 194 28.78 26.83 7.36
CA THR A 194 28.14 26.72 6.05
C THR A 194 28.24 28.03 5.25
N ALA A 195 28.06 27.93 3.93
CA ALA A 195 27.96 29.09 3.06
C ALA A 195 26.52 29.65 3.13
N ALA A 196 26.37 30.90 3.58
CA ALA A 196 25.06 31.49 3.88
C ALA A 196 24.13 31.56 2.65
N GLY A 197 24.66 31.91 1.47
CA GLY A 197 23.86 32.03 0.24
C GLY A 197 23.19 30.71 -0.17
N PRO A 198 23.95 29.66 -0.53
CA PRO A 198 23.38 28.37 -0.93
C PRO A 198 22.53 27.72 0.17
N SER A 199 22.91 27.89 1.45
CA SER A 199 22.13 27.33 2.57
C SER A 199 20.76 28.02 2.73
N ARG A 200 20.68 29.34 2.56
CA ARG A 200 19.39 30.05 2.57
C ARG A 200 18.55 29.68 1.36
N ARG A 201 19.17 29.50 0.19
CA ARG A 201 18.46 29.12 -1.03
C ARG A 201 17.80 27.75 -0.90
N ILE A 202 18.50 26.74 -0.42
CA ILE A 202 17.93 25.39 -0.29
C ILE A 202 16.82 25.30 0.76
N ILE A 203 16.96 26.04 1.87
CA ILE A 203 15.89 26.23 2.87
C ILE A 203 14.67 26.89 2.20
N GLY A 204 14.89 27.97 1.45
CA GLY A 204 13.82 28.67 0.74
C GLY A 204 13.14 27.80 -0.32
N ILE A 205 13.89 26.97 -1.05
CA ILE A 205 13.34 26.05 -2.05
C ILE A 205 12.40 25.08 -1.36
N THR A 206 12.84 24.47 -0.26
CA THR A 206 12.01 23.52 0.50
C THR A 206 10.71 24.17 0.98
N ILE A 207 10.78 25.40 1.54
CA ILE A 207 9.59 26.15 1.99
C ILE A 207 8.65 26.45 0.81
N ILE A 208 9.18 26.97 -0.28
CA ILE A 208 8.38 27.29 -1.48
C ILE A 208 7.78 26.02 -2.07
N SER A 209 8.49 24.89 -2.08
CA SER A 209 7.94 23.61 -2.57
C SER A 209 6.74 23.16 -1.73
N PHE A 210 6.80 23.23 -0.39
CA PHE A 210 5.63 22.94 0.45
C PHE A 210 4.44 23.87 0.14
N LEU A 211 4.69 25.17 -0.02
CA LEU A 211 3.64 26.13 -0.38
C LEU A 211 3.10 25.92 -1.80
N ALA A 212 3.96 25.57 -2.76
CA ALA A 212 3.58 25.35 -4.14
C ALA A 212 2.71 24.09 -4.29
N MET A 213 2.94 23.06 -3.47
CA MET A 213 2.09 21.88 -3.43
C MET A 213 0.64 22.17 -2.97
N MET A 214 0.40 23.29 -2.29
CA MET A 214 -0.97 23.73 -1.97
C MET A 214 -1.81 23.94 -3.23
N PHE A 215 -1.19 24.24 -4.37
CA PHE A 215 -1.89 24.45 -5.64
C PHE A 215 -2.03 23.17 -6.48
N THR A 216 -1.60 22.00 -5.99
CA THR A 216 -1.85 20.73 -6.70
C THR A 216 -3.31 20.29 -6.51
N PRO A 217 -4.03 19.88 -7.58
CA PRO A 217 -5.44 19.50 -7.49
C PRO A 217 -5.67 18.23 -6.65
N THR A 218 -4.68 17.34 -6.57
CA THR A 218 -4.74 16.12 -5.76
C THR A 218 -3.83 16.19 -4.54
N LYS A 219 -4.30 15.66 -3.40
CA LYS A 219 -3.70 15.81 -2.06
C LYS A 219 -3.27 14.48 -1.43
N TRP A 220 -2.44 13.73 -2.14
CA TRP A 220 -1.95 12.42 -1.69
C TRP A 220 -0.60 12.49 -0.98
N THR A 221 -0.35 11.53 -0.08
CA THR A 221 0.90 11.44 0.69
C THR A 221 2.10 11.03 -0.18
N HIS A 222 1.86 10.26 -1.24
CA HIS A 222 2.90 9.83 -2.17
C HIS A 222 3.59 10.99 -2.91
N HIS A 223 2.93 12.16 -3.00
CA HIS A 223 3.52 13.36 -3.60
C HIS A 223 4.71 13.91 -2.81
N PHE A 224 4.89 13.52 -1.54
CA PHE A 224 6.05 13.92 -0.76
C PHE A 224 7.37 13.32 -1.29
N GLY A 225 7.34 12.36 -2.22
CA GLY A 225 8.53 11.82 -2.88
C GLY A 225 9.38 12.89 -3.57
N VAL A 226 8.76 13.98 -4.04
CA VAL A 226 9.49 15.12 -4.65
C VAL A 226 10.55 15.75 -3.73
N PHE A 227 10.43 15.56 -2.41
CA PHE A 227 11.41 16.05 -1.44
C PHE A 227 12.64 15.16 -1.29
N ALA A 228 12.67 13.95 -1.85
CA ALA A 228 13.83 13.06 -1.71
C ALA A 228 15.12 13.72 -2.20
N GLY A 229 15.05 14.46 -3.32
CA GLY A 229 16.16 15.23 -3.87
C GLY A 229 16.67 16.33 -2.93
N LEU A 230 15.82 16.87 -2.06
CA LEU A 230 16.16 17.92 -1.08
C LEU A 230 16.52 17.34 0.31
N ALA A 231 15.96 16.20 0.68
CA ALA A 231 16.03 15.62 2.02
C ALA A 231 17.47 15.41 2.50
N GLY A 232 18.33 14.84 1.65
CA GLY A 232 19.73 14.60 2.01
C GLY A 232 20.51 15.90 2.27
N SER A 233 20.35 16.88 1.39
CA SER A 233 21.01 18.18 1.51
C SER A 233 20.56 18.99 2.72
N LEU A 234 19.27 18.92 3.05
CA LEU A 234 18.68 19.55 4.22
C LEU A 234 19.08 18.82 5.52
N GLY A 235 19.11 17.49 5.50
CA GLY A 235 19.64 16.66 6.57
C GLY A 235 21.10 16.98 6.90
N ALA A 236 21.93 17.19 5.87
CA ALA A 236 23.32 17.61 6.05
C ALA A 236 23.44 18.97 6.74
N LEU A 237 22.59 19.94 6.35
CA LEU A 237 22.52 21.26 6.99
C LEU A 237 22.06 21.16 8.44
N ALA A 238 21.01 20.38 8.70
CA ALA A 238 20.49 20.14 10.04
C ALA A 238 21.58 19.54 10.94
N ALA A 239 22.30 18.52 10.47
CA ALA A 239 23.40 17.88 11.20
C ALA A 239 24.51 18.88 11.59
N VAL A 240 24.89 19.78 10.67
CA VAL A 240 25.86 20.84 10.98
C VAL A 240 25.27 21.86 11.96
N ALA A 241 24.00 22.22 11.82
CA ALA A 241 23.31 23.16 12.71
C ALA A 241 23.25 22.68 14.17
N VAL A 242 23.07 21.39 14.41
CA VAL A 242 23.03 20.81 15.77
C VAL A 242 24.38 20.33 16.29
N SER A 243 25.43 20.37 15.46
CA SER A 243 26.78 19.97 15.86
C SER A 243 27.27 20.75 17.08
N ALA A 244 28.15 20.17 17.88
CA ALA A 244 28.70 20.83 19.07
C ALA A 244 29.42 22.17 18.76
N GLY A 245 29.94 22.31 17.54
CA GLY A 245 30.53 23.57 17.05
C GLY A 245 29.49 24.67 16.80
N ALA A 246 28.30 24.32 16.31
CA ALA A 246 27.22 25.27 16.04
C ALA A 246 26.30 25.47 17.25
N MET A 247 26.01 24.43 18.02
CA MET A 247 25.13 24.42 19.19
C MET A 247 25.88 24.02 20.46
N ARG A 248 26.51 25.00 21.12
CA ARG A 248 27.36 24.76 22.31
C ARG A 248 26.58 24.23 23.52
N SER A 249 25.35 24.73 23.73
CA SER A 249 24.51 24.36 24.88
C SER A 249 24.21 22.86 24.90
N ARG A 250 24.53 22.19 26.02
CA ARG A 250 24.19 20.79 26.26
C ARG A 250 22.68 20.58 26.34
N ARG A 251 21.95 21.51 26.97
CA ARG A 251 20.48 21.54 27.02
C ARG A 251 19.89 21.44 25.61
N ASN A 252 20.23 22.37 24.71
CA ASN A 252 19.59 22.44 23.39
C ASN A 252 19.85 21.19 22.53
N ARG A 253 21.06 20.60 22.63
CA ARG A 253 21.37 19.33 21.96
C ARG A 253 20.58 18.16 22.52
N THR A 254 20.35 18.16 23.84
CA THR A 254 19.54 17.13 24.52
C THR A 254 18.07 17.28 24.15
N VAL A 255 17.54 18.52 24.08
CA VAL A 255 16.19 18.78 23.57
C VAL A 255 16.04 18.31 22.12
N PHE A 256 17.01 18.58 21.26
CA PHE A 256 16.95 18.09 19.87
C PHE A 256 16.92 16.56 19.80
N ALA A 257 17.71 15.86 20.63
CA ALA A 257 17.64 14.41 20.73
C ALA A 257 16.26 13.92 21.19
N ALA A 258 15.64 14.59 22.19
CA ALA A 258 14.27 14.29 22.61
C ALA A 258 13.25 14.51 21.48
N VAL A 259 13.38 15.58 20.69
CA VAL A 259 12.49 15.83 19.54
C VAL A 259 12.63 14.73 18.48
N VAL A 260 13.83 14.22 18.22
CA VAL A 260 14.03 13.08 17.30
C VAL A 260 13.41 11.81 17.87
N LEU A 261 13.53 11.53 19.17
CA LEU A 261 12.86 10.38 19.81
C LEU A 261 11.33 10.52 19.76
N PHE A 262 10.81 11.73 19.96
CA PHE A 262 9.38 11.99 19.85
C PHE A 262 8.88 11.77 18.43
N LEU A 263 9.65 12.21 17.43
CA LEU A 263 9.38 11.93 16.02
C LEU A 263 9.32 10.42 15.76
N MET A 264 10.27 9.65 16.29
CA MET A 264 10.23 8.17 16.18
C MET A 264 8.99 7.59 16.86
N ALA A 265 8.59 8.09 18.03
CA ALA A 265 7.36 7.66 18.70
C ALA A 265 6.12 7.89 17.81
N GLN A 266 6.02 9.05 17.16
CA GLN A 266 4.92 9.40 16.25
C GLN A 266 4.92 8.56 14.96
N CYS A 267 6.11 8.23 14.44
CA CYS A 267 6.22 7.37 13.27
C CYS A 267 5.78 5.93 13.58
N PHE A 268 6.22 5.38 14.71
CA PHE A 268 5.89 4.00 15.14
C PHE A 268 4.48 3.86 15.71
N ALA A 269 3.71 4.95 15.85
CA ALA A 269 2.28 4.92 16.15
C ALA A 269 1.44 4.71 14.87
N SER A 270 1.85 3.75 14.04
CA SER A 270 1.20 3.37 12.78
C SER A 270 1.55 1.94 12.41
N VAL A 271 1.00 1.47 11.29
CA VAL A 271 1.27 0.17 10.68
C VAL A 271 2.55 0.18 9.84
N ASN A 272 3.24 -0.96 9.77
CA ASN A 272 4.33 -1.19 8.81
C ASN A 272 3.78 -1.68 7.46
N GLY A 273 2.76 -0.99 6.96
CA GLY A 273 2.01 -1.39 5.77
C GLY A 273 2.65 -0.89 4.47
N TRP A 274 2.69 -1.77 3.48
CA TRP A 274 3.03 -1.47 2.09
C TRP A 274 1.81 -1.70 1.19
N TRP A 275 1.88 -1.28 -0.06
CA TRP A 275 0.75 -1.40 -0.98
C TRP A 275 0.64 -2.80 -1.60
N TYR A 276 -0.59 -3.33 -1.61
CA TYR A 276 -0.99 -4.57 -2.27
C TYR A 276 0.03 -5.71 -2.04
N VAL A 277 0.57 -6.27 -3.11
CA VAL A 277 1.53 -7.39 -3.10
C VAL A 277 2.85 -7.11 -2.38
N SER A 278 3.22 -5.85 -2.17
CA SER A 278 4.44 -5.51 -1.41
C SER A 278 4.26 -5.73 0.10
N ASN A 279 3.02 -5.88 0.55
CA ASN A 279 2.68 -6.09 1.96
C ASN A 279 2.76 -7.56 2.40
N PHE A 280 2.91 -8.48 1.44
CA PHE A 280 2.87 -9.92 1.67
C PHE A 280 4.06 -10.33 2.56
N GLY A 281 3.74 -10.90 3.72
CA GLY A 281 4.74 -11.37 4.69
C GLY A 281 5.39 -10.29 5.56
N VAL A 282 5.04 -9.01 5.36
CA VAL A 282 5.67 -7.90 6.11
C VAL A 282 5.25 -7.93 7.59
N PRO A 283 6.20 -7.91 8.55
CA PRO A 283 5.88 -7.84 9.97
C PRO A 283 5.11 -6.57 10.31
N TRP A 284 4.04 -6.71 11.10
CA TRP A 284 3.15 -5.61 11.53
C TRP A 284 2.55 -4.81 10.37
N SER A 285 2.27 -5.46 9.24
CA SER A 285 1.62 -4.83 8.08
C SER A 285 0.25 -4.21 8.39
N ASN A 286 -0.52 -4.85 9.26
CA ASN A 286 -1.88 -4.44 9.65
C ASN A 286 -2.02 -4.13 11.15
N SER A 287 -0.91 -3.94 11.87
CA SER A 287 -0.93 -3.66 13.31
C SER A 287 0.24 -2.77 13.71
N PHE A 288 0.21 -2.20 14.91
CA PHE A 288 1.33 -1.37 15.37
C PHE A 288 2.48 -2.25 15.87
N PRO A 289 3.74 -1.92 15.55
CA PRO A 289 4.89 -2.67 16.06
C PRO A 289 4.90 -2.72 17.58
N ARG A 290 4.97 -3.93 18.12
CA ARG A 290 4.99 -4.20 19.56
C ARG A 290 5.94 -5.34 19.89
N TRP A 291 6.64 -5.19 21.00
CA TRP A 291 7.38 -6.25 21.66
C TRP A 291 7.17 -6.13 23.17
N HIS A 292 6.24 -6.92 23.71
CA HIS A 292 5.59 -6.76 25.03
C HIS A 292 4.83 -5.42 25.20
N TYR A 293 5.50 -4.30 24.96
CA TYR A 293 4.93 -2.96 24.87
C TYR A 293 4.98 -2.46 23.42
N GLY A 294 4.13 -1.47 23.09
CA GLY A 294 4.20 -0.78 21.80
C GLY A 294 5.54 -0.08 21.63
N VAL A 295 6.18 -0.22 20.46
CA VAL A 295 7.46 0.45 20.16
C VAL A 295 7.31 1.98 20.26
N SER A 296 6.14 2.50 19.87
CA SER A 296 5.78 3.91 20.05
C SER A 296 5.81 4.35 21.53
N THR A 297 5.27 3.53 22.44
CA THR A 297 5.29 3.78 23.89
C THR A 297 6.71 3.80 24.44
N VAL A 298 7.58 2.90 23.98
CA VAL A 298 8.99 2.87 24.39
C VAL A 298 9.69 4.16 23.97
N PHE A 299 9.54 4.60 22.71
CA PHE A 299 10.10 5.87 22.24
C PHE A 299 9.53 7.08 22.98
N LEU A 300 8.25 7.06 23.34
CA LEU A 300 7.63 8.11 24.14
C LEU A 300 8.22 8.17 25.56
N GLY A 301 8.40 7.02 26.21
CA GLY A 301 9.08 6.94 27.51
C GLY A 301 10.52 7.46 27.46
N LEU A 302 11.28 7.07 26.43
CA LEU A 302 12.63 7.60 26.19
C LEU A 302 12.64 9.11 25.95
N THR A 303 11.65 9.62 25.21
CA THR A 303 11.47 11.07 24.99
C THR A 303 11.33 11.80 26.33
N MET A 304 10.46 11.31 27.22
CA MET A 304 10.24 11.91 28.55
C MET A 304 11.51 11.88 29.40
N LEU A 305 12.24 10.76 29.42
CA LEU A 305 13.50 10.65 30.14
C LEU A 305 14.55 11.65 29.64
N VAL A 306 14.68 11.81 28.32
CA VAL A 306 15.64 12.75 27.73
C VAL A 306 15.19 14.21 27.95
N LEU A 307 13.89 14.50 27.98
CA LEU A 307 13.37 15.81 28.36
C LEU A 307 13.65 16.14 29.83
N LEU A 308 13.48 15.19 30.75
CA LEU A 308 13.85 15.35 32.16
C LEU A 308 15.35 15.63 32.31
N LEU A 309 16.20 14.93 31.54
CA LEU A 309 17.63 15.22 31.49
C LEU A 309 17.92 16.62 30.93
N ALA A 310 17.18 17.05 29.89
CA ALA A 310 17.31 18.40 29.34
C ALA A 310 16.85 19.48 30.34
N ALA A 311 15.81 19.21 31.13
CA ALA A 311 15.33 20.07 32.21
C ALA A 311 16.37 20.13 33.34
N TRP A 312 16.94 19.00 33.73
CA TRP A 312 18.06 18.95 34.69
C TRP A 312 19.24 19.82 34.21
N PHE A 313 19.66 19.68 32.94
CA PHE A 313 20.67 20.57 32.36
C PHE A 313 20.23 22.03 32.28
N HIS A 314 18.93 22.32 32.25
CA HIS A 314 18.44 23.70 32.30
C HIS A 314 18.63 24.33 33.68
N PHE A 315 18.36 23.57 34.75
CA PHE A 315 18.46 24.04 36.13
C PHE A 315 19.89 24.00 36.68
N VAL A 316 20.66 22.95 36.38
CA VAL A 316 22.05 22.80 36.88
C VAL A 316 23.06 23.70 36.14
N ALA A 317 22.76 24.12 34.91
CA ALA A 317 23.67 24.96 34.12
C ALA A 317 23.77 26.43 34.57
N VAL A 318 23.17 26.81 35.71
CA VAL A 318 23.39 28.14 36.33
C VAL A 318 24.66 28.16 37.18
N GLY A 319 25.24 27.01 37.57
CA GLY A 319 26.36 26.95 38.53
C GLY A 319 27.76 26.60 38.00
N ALA A 320 27.94 26.24 36.73
CA ALA A 320 29.23 25.75 36.22
C ALA A 320 29.81 26.63 35.12
N VAL A 321 30.18 27.86 35.50
CA VAL A 321 31.18 28.65 34.76
C VAL A 321 32.53 27.97 34.98
N GLY A 322 33.13 27.45 33.91
CA GLY A 322 34.56 27.11 33.87
C GLY A 322 35.00 25.89 34.70
N SER A 323 35.09 24.73 34.06
CA SER A 323 36.11 23.75 34.44
C SER A 323 36.67 23.10 33.17
N PRO A 324 37.76 23.65 32.59
CA PRO A 324 38.51 23.01 31.53
C PRO A 324 39.31 21.87 32.15
N GLY A 325 38.71 20.69 32.35
CA GLY A 325 39.42 19.60 33.02
C GLY A 325 38.74 18.25 33.21
N ALA A 326 37.45 18.08 32.89
CA ALA A 326 36.84 16.75 33.00
C ALA A 326 37.43 15.80 31.94
N SER A 327 38.28 14.86 32.38
CA SER A 327 38.95 13.90 31.52
C SER A 327 37.91 13.16 30.67
N LYS A 328 38.03 13.28 29.34
CA LYS A 328 37.19 12.52 28.42
C LYS A 328 37.75 11.09 28.40
N THR A 329 37.14 10.18 29.15
CA THR A 329 37.42 8.75 28.99
C THR A 329 37.26 8.38 27.51
N ARG A 330 38.11 7.48 26.98
CA ARG A 330 38.04 7.04 25.56
C ARG A 330 36.62 6.59 25.20
N LEU A 331 35.95 5.88 26.10
CA LEU A 331 34.56 5.45 25.96
C LEU A 331 33.58 6.64 25.92
N GLY A 332 33.72 7.61 26.83
CA GLY A 332 32.91 8.84 26.82
C GLY A 332 33.12 9.69 25.57
N SER A 333 34.32 9.72 24.99
CA SER A 333 34.59 10.39 23.71
C SER A 333 33.98 9.68 22.50
N ARG A 334 33.96 8.33 22.51
CA ARG A 334 33.32 7.49 21.48
C ARG A 334 31.80 7.56 21.55
N LEU A 335 31.22 7.45 22.74
CA LEU A 335 29.79 7.63 23.00
C LEU A 335 29.33 9.05 22.65
N ALA A 336 30.12 10.08 22.99
CA ALA A 336 29.84 11.45 22.58
C ALA A 336 29.91 11.66 21.05
N GLY A 337 30.65 10.82 20.31
CA GLY A 337 30.71 10.83 18.85
C GLY A 337 29.49 10.19 18.18
N ILE A 338 28.93 9.14 18.80
CA ILE A 338 27.71 8.46 18.32
C ILE A 338 26.48 9.32 18.62
N VAL A 339 26.37 9.87 19.83
CA VAL A 339 25.25 10.73 20.27
C VAL A 339 25.23 12.11 19.56
N GLN A 340 26.22 12.43 18.74
CA GLN A 340 26.34 13.72 18.03
C GLN A 340 25.38 13.89 16.84
N SER A 341 24.67 12.85 16.40
CA SER A 341 23.79 12.93 15.22
C SER A 341 22.53 12.09 15.38
N PRO A 342 21.61 12.47 16.31
CA PRO A 342 20.41 11.68 16.60
C PRO A 342 19.53 11.48 15.36
N LEU A 343 19.42 12.49 14.48
CA LEU A 343 18.67 12.36 13.22
C LEU A 343 19.30 11.34 12.27
N ALA A 344 20.63 11.24 12.21
CA ALA A 344 21.29 10.22 11.38
C ALA A 344 21.02 8.81 11.90
N ILE A 345 21.08 8.63 13.22
CA ILE A 345 20.78 7.35 13.87
C ILE A 345 19.33 6.95 13.58
N ALA A 346 18.39 7.88 13.77
CA ALA A 346 16.97 7.62 13.51
C ALA A 346 16.72 7.25 12.03
N ALA A 347 17.31 8.00 11.09
CA ALA A 347 17.17 7.72 9.66
C ALA A 347 17.74 6.35 9.27
N TRP A 348 18.95 6.00 9.73
CA TRP A 348 19.53 4.69 9.43
C TRP A 348 18.84 3.54 10.16
N ALA A 349 18.37 3.75 11.39
CA ALA A 349 17.58 2.76 12.10
C ALA A 349 16.28 2.44 11.34
N LEU A 350 15.63 3.47 10.78
CA LEU A 350 14.45 3.25 9.95
C LEU A 350 14.79 2.57 8.62
N VAL A 351 15.83 3.00 7.91
CA VAL A 351 16.25 2.35 6.65
C VAL A 351 16.57 0.87 6.87
N VAL A 352 17.26 0.54 7.97
CA VAL A 352 17.53 -0.85 8.35
C VAL A 352 16.22 -1.58 8.68
N PHE A 353 15.30 -0.95 9.41
CA PHE A 353 13.98 -1.52 9.71
C PHE A 353 13.18 -1.83 8.43
N GLU A 354 13.13 -0.90 7.47
CA GLU A 354 12.44 -1.08 6.19
C GLU A 354 13.03 -2.26 5.40
N VAL A 355 14.35 -2.24 5.16
CA VAL A 355 15.04 -3.29 4.40
C VAL A 355 14.94 -4.63 5.10
N ALA A 356 15.14 -4.69 6.42
CA ALA A 356 15.02 -5.93 7.19
C ALA A 356 13.59 -6.47 7.15
N SER A 357 12.57 -5.60 7.27
CA SER A 357 11.17 -6.03 7.26
C SER A 357 10.77 -6.68 5.93
N LEU A 358 11.18 -6.08 4.81
CA LEU A 358 10.93 -6.61 3.46
C LEU A 358 11.77 -7.87 3.18
N THR A 359 12.99 -7.94 3.71
CA THR A 359 13.84 -9.14 3.58
C THR A 359 13.28 -10.31 4.37
N VAL A 360 12.82 -10.07 5.61
CA VAL A 360 12.15 -11.07 6.45
C VAL A 360 10.87 -11.56 5.77
N ALA A 361 10.08 -10.65 5.18
CA ALA A 361 8.90 -11.01 4.41
C ALA A 361 9.24 -11.96 3.25
N MET A 362 10.23 -11.59 2.44
CA MET A 362 10.67 -12.39 1.29
C MET A 362 11.18 -13.78 1.69
N VAL A 363 12.00 -13.87 2.74
CA VAL A 363 12.57 -15.15 3.20
C VAL A 363 11.52 -16.00 3.91
N GLY A 364 10.71 -15.39 4.76
CA GLY A 364 9.69 -16.09 5.56
C GLY A 364 8.52 -16.62 4.74
N GLN A 365 8.23 -16.00 3.59
CA GLN A 365 7.18 -16.50 2.69
C GLN A 365 7.65 -17.63 1.77
N TYR A 366 8.95 -17.83 1.56
CA TYR A 366 9.42 -18.85 0.62
C TYR A 366 8.94 -20.26 1.05
N PRO A 367 8.31 -21.06 0.16
CA PRO A 367 8.28 -20.93 -1.29
C PRO A 367 7.15 -20.07 -1.88
N ALA A 368 6.20 -19.54 -1.10
CA ALA A 368 5.09 -18.72 -1.59
C ALA A 368 5.56 -17.43 -2.30
N TRP A 369 4.64 -16.81 -3.05
CA TRP A 369 4.96 -15.65 -3.87
C TRP A 369 5.34 -14.43 -3.01
N SER A 370 6.42 -13.75 -3.40
CA SER A 370 6.76 -12.41 -2.91
C SER A 370 7.31 -11.56 -4.05
N VAL A 371 7.21 -10.23 -3.95
CA VAL A 371 7.73 -9.30 -4.97
C VAL A 371 9.22 -9.50 -5.22
N GLY A 372 9.99 -9.77 -4.16
CA GLY A 372 11.43 -10.07 -4.26
C GLY A 372 11.71 -11.37 -5.00
N ARG A 373 10.97 -12.45 -4.68
CA ARG A 373 11.08 -13.75 -5.39
C ARG A 373 10.73 -13.59 -6.87
N SER A 374 9.64 -12.90 -7.18
CA SER A 374 9.18 -12.61 -8.54
C SER A 374 10.24 -11.85 -9.36
N ASN A 375 10.84 -10.81 -8.78
CA ASN A 375 11.88 -10.02 -9.46
C ASN A 375 13.14 -10.86 -9.74
N LEU A 376 13.55 -11.73 -8.80
CA LEU A 376 14.69 -12.63 -9.01
C LEU A 376 14.39 -13.70 -10.08
N GLN A 377 13.17 -14.24 -10.09
CA GLN A 377 12.72 -15.21 -11.10
C GLN A 377 12.64 -14.59 -12.51
N ALA A 378 12.23 -13.32 -12.60
CA ALA A 378 12.22 -12.59 -13.87
C ALA A 378 13.61 -12.48 -14.52
N LEU A 379 14.68 -12.38 -13.73
CA LEU A 379 16.06 -12.41 -14.24
C LEU A 379 16.44 -13.73 -14.91
N THR A 380 15.72 -14.81 -14.60
CA THR A 380 15.92 -16.16 -15.17
C THR A 380 14.92 -16.52 -16.28
N GLY A 381 14.06 -15.57 -16.67
CA GLY A 381 13.08 -15.74 -17.77
C GLY A 381 11.64 -16.02 -17.33
N ASN A 382 11.37 -16.26 -16.03
CA ASN A 382 10.00 -16.35 -15.54
C ASN A 382 9.46 -14.94 -15.20
N THR A 383 8.82 -14.31 -16.17
CA THR A 383 8.43 -12.89 -16.11
C THR A 383 6.97 -12.65 -15.76
N CYS A 384 6.12 -13.68 -15.70
CA CYS A 384 4.66 -13.48 -15.57
C CYS A 384 4.17 -13.19 -14.15
N GLY A 385 5.10 -13.05 -13.20
CA GLY A 385 4.82 -12.50 -11.88
C GLY A 385 3.84 -13.35 -11.09
N LEU A 386 2.75 -12.74 -10.62
CA LEU A 386 1.76 -13.39 -9.76
C LEU A 386 0.90 -14.42 -10.54
N ALA A 387 0.84 -14.33 -11.88
CA ALA A 387 0.06 -15.24 -12.72
C ALA A 387 0.50 -16.71 -12.65
N GLU A 388 1.76 -16.97 -12.28
CA GLU A 388 2.33 -18.32 -12.14
C GLU A 388 2.02 -18.97 -10.79
N ASP A 389 1.67 -18.17 -9.79
CA ASP A 389 1.41 -18.64 -8.42
C ASP A 389 -0.06 -18.53 -8.01
N VAL A 390 -0.87 -17.80 -8.76
CA VAL A 390 -2.33 -17.85 -8.62
C VAL A 390 -2.84 -19.11 -9.30
N LEU A 391 -3.49 -19.96 -8.52
CA LEU A 391 -4.12 -21.19 -8.96
C LEU A 391 -5.62 -20.98 -9.14
N VAL A 392 -6.15 -21.34 -10.30
CA VAL A 392 -7.53 -21.12 -10.72
C VAL A 392 -8.23 -22.47 -10.88
N GLU A 393 -9.44 -22.57 -10.31
CA GLU A 393 -10.37 -23.69 -10.46
C GLU A 393 -11.42 -23.33 -11.52
N GLN A 394 -11.29 -23.88 -12.75
CA GLN A 394 -12.20 -23.54 -13.86
C GLN A 394 -13.58 -24.21 -13.75
N ASP A 395 -13.62 -25.46 -13.30
CA ASP A 395 -14.87 -26.20 -13.04
C ASP A 395 -14.87 -26.75 -11.61
N PRO A 396 -15.53 -26.05 -10.66
CA PRO A 396 -15.58 -26.51 -9.27
C PRO A 396 -16.44 -27.77 -9.06
N ASN A 397 -17.24 -28.16 -10.06
CA ASN A 397 -18.10 -29.34 -9.95
C ASN A 397 -17.32 -30.65 -10.17
N ALA A 398 -16.21 -30.59 -10.92
CA ALA A 398 -15.37 -31.76 -11.23
C ALA A 398 -14.57 -32.29 -10.03
N GLY A 399 -14.39 -31.46 -8.99
CA GLY A 399 -13.63 -31.79 -7.77
C GLY A 399 -14.48 -32.30 -6.61
N MET A 400 -15.81 -32.34 -6.75
CA MET A 400 -16.73 -32.69 -5.66
C MET A 400 -16.47 -34.11 -5.15
N LEU A 401 -16.33 -34.26 -3.83
CA LEU A 401 -16.12 -35.59 -3.25
C LEU A 401 -17.40 -36.41 -3.27
N ALA A 402 -17.26 -37.70 -3.59
CA ALA A 402 -18.38 -38.63 -3.55
C ALA A 402 -18.66 -39.08 -2.11
N PRO A 403 -19.93 -39.12 -1.68
CA PRO A 403 -20.28 -39.73 -0.41
C PRO A 403 -20.00 -41.24 -0.46
N VAL A 404 -19.52 -41.80 0.66
CA VAL A 404 -19.26 -43.23 0.79
C VAL A 404 -20.57 -44.02 0.84
N THR A 405 -21.58 -43.43 1.48
CA THR A 405 -22.92 -44.03 1.64
C THR A 405 -24.01 -43.00 1.34
N GLY A 406 -25.07 -43.45 0.65
CA GLY A 406 -26.26 -42.66 0.38
C GLY A 406 -26.17 -41.75 -0.85
N PRO A 407 -27.31 -41.18 -1.27
CA PRO A 407 -27.35 -40.30 -2.43
C PRO A 407 -26.73 -38.93 -2.13
N VAL A 408 -26.14 -38.30 -3.15
CA VAL A 408 -25.51 -36.97 -3.05
C VAL A 408 -26.45 -35.93 -2.43
N ALA A 409 -27.75 -35.98 -2.76
CA ALA A 409 -28.76 -35.05 -2.25
C ALA A 409 -28.88 -35.03 -0.71
N ALA A 410 -28.69 -36.18 -0.06
CA ALA A 410 -28.88 -36.34 1.39
C ALA A 410 -27.56 -36.37 2.17
N ALA A 411 -26.43 -36.63 1.49
CA ALA A 411 -25.13 -36.87 2.12
C ALA A 411 -24.66 -35.73 3.05
N LEU A 412 -24.96 -34.47 2.72
CA LEU A 412 -24.52 -33.32 3.51
C LEU A 412 -25.13 -33.29 4.93
N GLY A 413 -26.34 -33.85 5.11
CA GLY A 413 -27.04 -33.93 6.41
C GLY A 413 -27.24 -35.35 6.92
N ALA A 414 -26.58 -36.36 6.33
CA ALA A 414 -26.88 -37.77 6.59
C ALA A 414 -26.48 -38.26 8.00
N GLY A 415 -25.50 -37.63 8.65
CA GLY A 415 -25.01 -38.06 9.97
C GLY A 415 -25.76 -37.44 11.15
N MET A 416 -26.11 -36.15 11.04
CA MET A 416 -26.96 -35.37 11.95
C MET A 416 -27.32 -34.07 11.23
N SER A 417 -28.57 -33.63 11.29
CA SER A 417 -29.02 -32.38 10.69
C SER A 417 -30.17 -31.79 11.51
N GLU A 418 -29.83 -31.09 12.59
CA GLU A 418 -30.77 -30.39 13.46
C GLU A 418 -30.83 -28.93 13.03
N ALA A 419 -32.03 -28.43 12.70
CA ALA A 419 -32.30 -27.06 12.25
C ALA A 419 -31.56 -26.56 10.99
N PHE A 420 -30.67 -27.35 10.39
CA PHE A 420 -30.14 -27.11 9.04
C PHE A 420 -31.16 -27.49 7.97
N THR A 421 -31.47 -26.57 7.06
CA THR A 421 -32.46 -26.78 5.99
C THR A 421 -31.91 -26.37 4.62
N PRO A 422 -32.42 -26.95 3.50
CA PRO A 422 -31.95 -26.60 2.17
C PRO A 422 -32.14 -25.13 1.76
N ASN A 423 -33.10 -24.43 2.37
CA ASN A 423 -33.41 -23.02 2.10
C ASN A 423 -33.08 -22.12 3.31
N GLY A 424 -32.25 -22.61 4.25
CA GLY A 424 -31.84 -21.86 5.44
C GLY A 424 -30.73 -20.87 5.15
N ILE A 425 -30.90 -20.03 4.13
CA ILE A 425 -29.96 -19.00 3.69
C ILE A 425 -30.75 -17.74 3.36
N PRO A 426 -30.33 -16.55 3.81
CA PRO A 426 -30.92 -15.29 3.38
C PRO A 426 -30.84 -15.11 1.86
N ALA A 427 -31.80 -14.37 1.29
CA ALA A 427 -31.78 -14.04 -0.14
C ALA A 427 -30.67 -13.04 -0.49
N ASP A 428 -30.27 -12.19 0.45
CA ASP A 428 -29.14 -11.25 0.32
C ASP A 428 -28.08 -11.61 1.37
N VAL A 429 -26.89 -11.94 0.90
CA VAL A 429 -25.73 -12.27 1.72
C VAL A 429 -24.52 -11.41 1.35
N ARG A 430 -24.73 -10.20 0.83
CA ARG A 430 -23.64 -9.24 0.53
C ARG A 430 -22.73 -9.07 1.74
N ALA A 431 -21.44 -8.91 1.47
CA ALA A 431 -20.45 -8.79 2.52
C ALA A 431 -20.49 -7.44 3.25
N ASP A 432 -19.96 -7.38 4.47
CA ASP A 432 -19.87 -6.12 5.24
C ASP A 432 -18.69 -5.26 4.77
N PRO A 433 -18.87 -3.96 4.49
CA PRO A 433 -17.77 -3.11 3.99
C PRO A 433 -16.54 -3.13 4.92
N VAL A 434 -15.34 -3.23 4.35
CA VAL A 434 -14.06 -3.21 5.09
C VAL A 434 -13.60 -1.78 5.38
N MET A 435 -14.02 -0.82 4.56
CA MET A 435 -13.77 0.61 4.75
C MET A 435 -15.08 1.41 4.76
N GLU A 436 -15.35 2.10 5.87
CA GLU A 436 -16.17 3.32 5.81
C GLU A 436 -15.27 4.46 5.36
N ARG A 437 -15.53 5.04 4.18
CA ARG A 437 -14.73 6.15 3.66
C ARG A 437 -14.96 7.41 4.51
N PRO A 438 -13.93 7.98 5.17
CA PRO A 438 -14.05 9.33 5.70
C PRO A 438 -13.96 10.32 4.52
N GLY A 439 -15.09 10.97 4.17
CA GLY A 439 -15.08 12.17 3.32
C GLY A 439 -15.39 12.00 1.82
N ASP A 440 -15.68 10.80 1.32
CA ASP A 440 -16.21 10.62 -0.04
C ASP A 440 -17.75 10.77 -0.05
N ARG A 441 -18.21 12.01 0.06
CA ARG A 441 -19.52 12.37 -0.50
C ARG A 441 -19.28 12.73 -1.96
N SER A 442 -19.19 11.73 -2.84
CA SER A 442 -19.38 12.01 -4.26
C SER A 442 -20.77 12.61 -4.41
N PHE A 443 -20.88 13.81 -5.00
CA PHE A 443 -22.14 14.53 -5.16
C PHE A 443 -23.06 13.91 -6.24
N VAL A 444 -22.65 12.78 -6.83
CA VAL A 444 -23.45 12.02 -7.80
C VAL A 444 -23.75 10.67 -7.15
N GLY A 445 -25.03 10.49 -6.82
CA GLY A 445 -25.53 9.48 -5.89
C GLY A 445 -25.35 8.04 -6.36
N ASP A 446 -24.81 7.24 -5.45
CA ASP A 446 -25.37 5.95 -5.04
C ASP A 446 -24.91 5.71 -3.60
N ASP A 447 -25.83 5.81 -2.64
CA ASP A 447 -25.58 5.60 -1.19
C ASP A 447 -25.38 4.11 -0.84
N ASN A 448 -25.25 3.23 -1.85
CA ASN A 448 -25.01 1.81 -1.60
C ASN A 448 -23.53 1.59 -1.22
N PRO A 449 -23.23 1.06 -0.03
CA PRO A 449 -21.87 0.73 0.33
C PRO A 449 -21.29 -0.27 -0.69
N ILE A 450 -20.10 0.03 -1.20
CA ILE A 450 -19.38 -0.88 -2.09
C ILE A 450 -18.74 -1.92 -1.20
N THR A 451 -19.32 -3.12 -1.19
CA THR A 451 -18.99 -4.18 -0.23
C THR A 451 -17.83 -5.07 -0.64
N GLY A 452 -17.17 -4.77 -1.77
CA GLY A 452 -16.05 -5.58 -2.29
C GLY A 452 -16.42 -7.04 -2.55
N THR A 453 -17.72 -7.34 -2.63
CA THR A 453 -18.23 -8.70 -2.78
C THR A 453 -17.87 -9.21 -4.18
N GLY A 454 -17.41 -10.45 -4.28
CA GLY A 454 -17.11 -11.06 -5.58
C GLY A 454 -18.41 -11.26 -6.37
N ALA A 455 -18.43 -10.88 -7.64
CA ALA A 455 -19.62 -11.03 -8.49
C ALA A 455 -20.17 -12.47 -8.44
N GLY A 456 -21.46 -12.61 -8.10
CA GLY A 456 -22.17 -13.88 -7.97
C GLY A 456 -22.05 -14.56 -6.59
N THR A 457 -21.47 -13.88 -5.60
CA THR A 457 -21.33 -14.36 -4.21
C THR A 457 -22.27 -13.66 -3.22
N GLU A 458 -23.10 -12.73 -3.71
CA GLU A 458 -24.04 -11.91 -2.95
C GLU A 458 -25.32 -12.65 -2.53
N GLY A 459 -25.50 -13.90 -2.95
CA GLY A 459 -26.74 -14.66 -2.74
C GLY A 459 -27.77 -14.43 -3.83
N GLY A 460 -29.00 -14.82 -3.53
CA GLY A 460 -30.14 -14.77 -4.43
C GLY A 460 -30.95 -16.06 -4.40
N THR A 461 -32.13 -16.01 -5.02
CA THR A 461 -33.07 -17.14 -5.09
C THR A 461 -33.33 -17.54 -6.54
N ARG A 462 -33.30 -18.84 -6.81
CA ARG A 462 -33.57 -19.45 -8.11
C ARG A 462 -35.01 -19.94 -8.21
N ALA A 463 -35.57 -19.86 -9.42
CA ALA A 463 -36.89 -20.38 -9.73
C ALA A 463 -36.95 -21.92 -9.77
N ALA A 464 -35.87 -22.58 -10.18
CA ALA A 464 -35.78 -24.05 -10.20
C ALA A 464 -35.07 -24.58 -8.94
N PRO A 465 -35.62 -25.63 -8.28
CA PRO A 465 -34.97 -26.27 -7.16
C PRO A 465 -33.68 -27.00 -7.59
N GLY A 466 -32.69 -27.06 -6.70
CA GLY A 466 -31.50 -27.88 -6.82
C GLY A 466 -31.71 -29.32 -6.34
N VAL A 467 -30.62 -30.07 -6.22
CA VAL A 467 -30.61 -31.52 -5.95
C VAL A 467 -31.28 -31.93 -4.64
N ASN A 468 -31.29 -31.06 -3.63
CA ASN A 468 -31.94 -31.28 -2.33
C ASN A 468 -33.10 -30.30 -2.07
N ASN A 469 -33.73 -29.78 -3.13
CA ASN A 469 -34.80 -28.76 -3.09
C ASN A 469 -34.37 -27.37 -2.58
N SER A 470 -33.07 -27.09 -2.51
CA SER A 470 -32.57 -25.73 -2.28
C SER A 470 -32.87 -24.82 -3.48
N ARG A 471 -33.30 -23.60 -3.20
CA ARG A 471 -33.49 -22.52 -4.18
C ARG A 471 -32.41 -21.46 -4.09
N ALA A 472 -31.37 -21.66 -3.27
CA ALA A 472 -30.28 -20.71 -3.17
C ALA A 472 -29.52 -20.58 -4.50
N GLN A 473 -29.11 -19.37 -4.84
CA GLN A 473 -28.16 -19.12 -5.92
C GLN A 473 -26.75 -19.46 -5.44
N LEU A 474 -26.11 -20.44 -6.09
CA LEU A 474 -24.78 -20.89 -5.71
C LEU A 474 -23.68 -20.03 -6.38
N PRO A 475 -22.56 -19.78 -5.66
CA PRO A 475 -21.43 -19.01 -6.17
C PRO A 475 -20.56 -19.85 -7.12
N TYR A 476 -19.57 -19.21 -7.75
CA TYR A 476 -18.48 -19.86 -8.50
C TYR A 476 -18.90 -20.79 -9.65
N ASN A 477 -20.13 -20.68 -10.16
CA ASN A 477 -20.72 -21.65 -11.10
C ASN A 477 -20.81 -23.09 -10.55
N LEU A 478 -21.02 -23.25 -9.24
CA LEU A 478 -21.47 -24.52 -8.68
C LEU A 478 -22.84 -24.88 -9.26
N ASP A 479 -22.95 -26.10 -9.78
CA ASP A 479 -24.14 -26.65 -10.40
C ASP A 479 -25.15 -27.07 -9.32
N PRO A 480 -26.29 -26.39 -9.19
CA PRO A 480 -27.26 -26.71 -8.15
C PRO A 480 -27.96 -28.05 -8.37
N ALA A 481 -27.91 -28.63 -9.58
CA ALA A 481 -28.43 -29.97 -9.85
C ALA A 481 -27.53 -31.09 -9.29
N ARG A 482 -26.29 -30.76 -8.90
CA ARG A 482 -25.32 -31.70 -8.34
C ARG A 482 -24.84 -31.33 -6.94
N THR A 483 -25.00 -30.07 -6.55
CA THR A 483 -24.48 -29.53 -5.28
C THR A 483 -25.62 -29.32 -4.29
N PRO A 484 -25.77 -30.17 -3.25
CA PRO A 484 -26.69 -29.91 -2.16
C PRO A 484 -26.17 -28.75 -1.30
N VAL A 485 -27.08 -28.04 -0.65
CA VAL A 485 -26.74 -26.98 0.30
C VAL A 485 -27.62 -27.10 1.52
N LEU A 486 -27.06 -26.86 2.70
CA LEU A 486 -27.79 -26.76 3.96
C LEU A 486 -27.33 -25.51 4.69
N GLY A 487 -28.28 -24.79 5.30
CA GLY A 487 -27.96 -23.67 6.18
C GLY A 487 -28.88 -23.58 7.39
N SER A 488 -28.40 -22.90 8.44
CA SER A 488 -29.08 -22.74 9.73
C SER A 488 -29.98 -21.51 9.81
N TRP A 489 -29.92 -20.58 8.85
CA TRP A 489 -30.69 -19.33 8.92
C TRP A 489 -32.19 -19.58 8.83
N ARG A 490 -32.96 -18.82 9.63
CA ARG A 490 -34.43 -18.84 9.59
C ARG A 490 -34.98 -17.41 9.68
N PRO A 491 -36.14 -17.11 9.05
CA PRO A 491 -36.75 -15.78 9.14
C PRO A 491 -37.37 -15.45 10.51
N GLY A 492 -37.52 -16.43 11.40
CA GLY A 492 -38.17 -16.29 12.70
C GLY A 492 -37.22 -16.43 13.89
N VAL A 493 -37.69 -17.10 14.94
CA VAL A 493 -36.88 -17.41 16.13
C VAL A 493 -35.73 -18.33 15.72
N GLN A 494 -34.50 -17.90 16.02
CA GLN A 494 -33.31 -18.73 15.86
C GLN A 494 -33.30 -19.84 16.90
N VAL A 495 -32.79 -20.99 16.52
CA VAL A 495 -32.63 -22.16 17.39
C VAL A 495 -31.24 -22.73 17.17
N PRO A 496 -30.64 -23.39 18.17
CA PRO A 496 -29.36 -24.05 17.97
C PRO A 496 -29.46 -25.04 16.80
N ALA A 497 -28.46 -25.03 15.92
CA ALA A 497 -28.42 -25.85 14.72
C ALA A 497 -27.12 -26.66 14.67
N ARG A 498 -27.24 -27.95 14.38
CA ARG A 498 -26.10 -28.88 14.34
C ARG A 498 -26.12 -29.70 13.08
N LEU A 499 -24.97 -29.75 12.41
CA LEU A 499 -24.77 -30.52 11.19
C LEU A 499 -23.59 -31.47 11.36
N ARG A 500 -23.81 -32.73 11.00
CA ARG A 500 -22.76 -33.71 10.76
C ARG A 500 -23.06 -34.41 9.45
N SER A 501 -22.20 -34.20 8.45
CA SER A 501 -22.39 -34.85 7.17
C SER A 501 -22.12 -36.36 7.25
N GLY A 502 -22.57 -37.08 6.22
CA GLY A 502 -22.02 -38.40 5.92
C GLY A 502 -20.53 -38.33 5.58
N TRP A 503 -19.88 -39.49 5.52
CA TRP A 503 -18.48 -39.58 5.12
C TRP A 503 -18.33 -39.43 3.60
N TYR A 504 -17.34 -38.65 3.19
CA TYR A 504 -16.93 -38.44 1.80
C TYR A 504 -15.58 -39.12 1.56
N ARG A 505 -15.45 -39.83 0.43
CA ARG A 505 -14.23 -40.57 0.10
C ARG A 505 -13.13 -39.59 -0.33
N LEU A 506 -11.96 -39.68 0.30
CA LEU A 506 -10.76 -39.03 -0.20
C LEU A 506 -10.14 -39.88 -1.32
N PRO A 507 -9.73 -39.28 -2.44
CA PRO A 507 -8.95 -39.97 -3.45
C PRO A 507 -7.55 -40.33 -2.91
N PRO A 508 -6.85 -41.28 -3.55
CA PRO A 508 -5.44 -41.54 -3.29
C PRO A 508 -4.60 -40.26 -3.34
N ARG A 509 -3.60 -40.13 -2.46
CA ARG A 509 -2.82 -38.89 -2.27
C ARG A 509 -2.03 -38.46 -3.51
N ASP A 510 -1.62 -39.42 -4.33
CA ASP A 510 -0.98 -39.20 -5.64
C ASP A 510 -1.91 -38.59 -6.69
N GLN A 511 -3.23 -38.72 -6.50
CA GLN A 511 -4.27 -38.20 -7.40
C GLN A 511 -5.00 -36.98 -6.81
N ALA A 512 -4.77 -36.68 -5.53
CA ALA A 512 -5.38 -35.55 -4.84
C ALA A 512 -4.64 -34.24 -5.16
N GLY A 513 -5.40 -33.16 -5.38
CA GLY A 513 -4.84 -31.80 -5.40
C GLY A 513 -4.27 -31.38 -4.03
N PRO A 514 -3.69 -30.18 -3.92
CA PRO A 514 -3.07 -29.73 -2.66
C PRO A 514 -4.06 -29.23 -1.61
N LEU A 515 -5.34 -29.06 -1.96
CA LEU A 515 -6.31 -28.32 -1.16
C LEU A 515 -7.62 -29.10 -0.99
N LEU A 516 -8.23 -29.01 0.19
CA LEU A 516 -9.61 -29.37 0.46
C LEU A 516 -10.40 -28.07 0.64
N VAL A 517 -11.51 -27.95 -0.09
CA VAL A 517 -12.32 -26.72 -0.13
C VAL A 517 -13.77 -27.01 0.20
N VAL A 518 -14.39 -26.10 0.96
CA VAL A 518 -15.82 -26.07 1.22
C VAL A 518 -16.32 -24.66 0.90
N SER A 519 -17.35 -24.53 0.05
CA SER A 519 -18.01 -23.23 -0.10
C SER A 519 -18.98 -23.04 1.06
N ALA A 520 -18.85 -21.92 1.76
CA ALA A 520 -19.64 -21.56 2.93
C ALA A 520 -20.18 -20.12 2.82
N ALA A 521 -21.26 -19.83 3.52
CA ALA A 521 -21.78 -18.47 3.71
C ALA A 521 -22.25 -18.28 5.16
N GLY A 522 -22.39 -17.02 5.57
CA GLY A 522 -22.83 -16.65 6.91
C GLY A 522 -21.71 -16.14 7.81
N ARG A 523 -22.07 -15.88 9.07
CA ARG A 523 -21.16 -15.37 10.12
C ARG A 523 -20.94 -16.50 11.11
N PHE A 524 -19.69 -16.90 11.26
CA PHE A 524 -19.30 -17.98 12.16
C PHE A 524 -17.82 -17.87 12.51
N ASP A 525 -17.46 -18.38 13.69
CA ASP A 525 -16.09 -18.57 14.12
C ASP A 525 -15.45 -19.77 13.41
N PRO A 526 -14.12 -19.79 13.19
CA PRO A 526 -13.42 -20.92 12.57
C PRO A 526 -13.66 -22.27 13.26
N ARG A 527 -13.91 -22.26 14.57
CA ARG A 527 -14.17 -23.47 15.39
C ARG A 527 -15.55 -24.08 15.14
N GLU A 528 -16.50 -23.32 14.62
CA GLU A 528 -17.89 -23.74 14.40
C GLU A 528 -18.05 -24.56 13.13
N VAL A 529 -17.08 -24.52 12.21
CA VAL A 529 -17.07 -25.35 10.99
C VAL A 529 -15.75 -26.10 10.91
N GLN A 530 -15.83 -27.41 11.14
CA GLN A 530 -14.66 -28.30 11.17
C GLN A 530 -14.80 -29.42 10.14
N VAL A 531 -13.65 -29.95 9.72
CA VAL A 531 -13.58 -31.21 8.99
C VAL A 531 -12.96 -32.28 9.87
N GLN A 532 -13.69 -33.39 10.00
CA GLN A 532 -13.19 -34.59 10.66
C GLN A 532 -12.69 -35.58 9.63
N TRP A 533 -11.59 -36.26 9.95
CA TRP A 533 -11.04 -37.32 9.10
C TRP A 533 -11.13 -38.68 9.82
N ALA A 534 -11.13 -39.77 9.04
CA ALA A 534 -11.07 -41.13 9.54
C ALA A 534 -10.44 -42.08 8.52
N THR A 535 -9.93 -43.21 9.01
CA THR A 535 -9.68 -44.42 8.22
C THR A 535 -10.98 -45.19 7.98
N ASP A 536 -10.96 -46.19 7.09
CA ASP A 536 -12.16 -47.00 6.80
C ASP A 536 -12.66 -47.79 8.03
N ALA A 537 -11.74 -48.23 8.91
CA ALA A 537 -12.10 -48.90 10.16
C ALA A 537 -12.72 -47.93 11.17
N GLU A 538 -12.08 -46.78 11.41
CA GLU A 538 -12.58 -45.75 12.32
C GLU A 538 -13.94 -45.20 11.87
N ALA A 539 -14.11 -44.96 10.56
CA ALA A 539 -15.36 -44.50 9.98
C ALA A 539 -16.50 -45.53 10.14
N ALA A 540 -16.20 -46.82 10.02
CA ALA A 540 -17.16 -47.91 10.25
C ALA A 540 -17.59 -47.99 11.72
N ASP A 541 -16.67 -47.72 12.66
CA ASP A 541 -16.95 -47.64 14.09
C ASP A 541 -17.58 -46.28 14.50
N GLY A 542 -17.74 -45.34 13.56
CA GLY A 542 -18.33 -44.03 13.79
C GLY A 542 -17.40 -43.01 14.48
N HIS A 543 -16.13 -43.38 14.72
CA HIS A 543 -15.15 -42.56 15.42
C HIS A 543 -14.29 -41.75 14.44
N PRO A 544 -14.11 -40.44 14.62
CA PRO A 544 -13.13 -39.67 13.86
C PRO A 544 -11.73 -39.86 14.43
N GLY A 545 -10.71 -39.90 13.56
CA GLY A 545 -9.29 -39.90 13.97
C GLY A 545 -8.80 -38.51 14.41
N GLY A 546 -9.51 -37.44 14.04
CA GLY A 546 -9.25 -36.07 14.47
C GLY A 546 -10.08 -35.04 13.69
N ALA A 547 -9.92 -33.77 14.03
CA ALA A 547 -10.60 -32.64 13.40
C ALA A 547 -9.62 -31.51 13.07
N PHE A 548 -9.93 -30.75 12.02
CA PHE A 548 -9.20 -29.56 11.61
C PHE A 548 -10.16 -28.40 11.34
N GLU A 549 -9.69 -27.18 11.63
CA GLU A 549 -10.34 -25.94 11.24
C GLU A 549 -9.94 -25.56 9.81
N PHE A 550 -10.76 -24.74 9.16
CA PHE A 550 -10.45 -24.17 7.86
C PHE A 550 -9.84 -22.77 7.98
N ALA A 551 -8.98 -22.42 7.04
CA ALA A 551 -8.63 -21.03 6.80
C ALA A 551 -9.78 -20.34 6.07
N ASP A 552 -10.29 -19.27 6.66
CA ASP A 552 -11.30 -18.38 6.08
C ASP A 552 -10.66 -17.02 5.75
N VAL A 553 -10.71 -16.67 4.47
CA VAL A 553 -10.11 -15.46 3.91
C VAL A 553 -11.19 -14.55 3.34
N GLY A 554 -12.38 -15.11 3.09
CA GLY A 554 -13.43 -14.43 2.36
C GLY A 554 -14.21 -13.46 3.25
N ALA A 555 -15.13 -12.77 2.59
CA ALA A 555 -15.90 -11.71 3.19
C ALA A 555 -17.17 -12.27 3.84
N SER A 556 -17.34 -12.10 5.15
CA SER A 556 -18.59 -12.45 5.83
C SER A 556 -19.67 -11.37 5.60
N PRO A 557 -20.96 -11.74 5.47
CA PRO A 557 -21.54 -13.09 5.41
C PRO A 557 -21.57 -13.73 4.00
N ALA A 558 -20.92 -13.13 2.99
CA ALA A 558 -20.97 -13.60 1.62
C ALA A 558 -20.43 -15.01 1.41
N TRP A 559 -20.80 -15.60 0.27
CA TRP A 559 -20.28 -16.88 -0.16
C TRP A 559 -18.76 -16.81 -0.34
N ARG A 560 -18.06 -17.75 0.29
CA ARG A 560 -16.61 -17.86 0.27
C ARG A 560 -16.13 -19.30 0.34
N ASN A 561 -14.91 -19.53 -0.12
CA ASN A 561 -14.27 -20.84 -0.06
C ASN A 561 -13.42 -20.95 1.21
N LEU A 562 -13.82 -21.82 2.13
CA LEU A 562 -13.03 -22.29 3.26
C LEU A 562 -11.95 -23.27 2.77
N ARG A 563 -10.74 -23.17 3.31
CA ARG A 563 -9.54 -23.80 2.73
C ARG A 563 -8.78 -24.61 3.76
N LEU A 564 -8.45 -25.87 3.46
CA LEU A 564 -7.55 -26.69 4.27
C LEU A 564 -6.51 -27.34 3.37
N ALA A 565 -5.23 -27.13 3.67
CA ALA A 565 -4.16 -27.80 2.96
C ALA A 565 -4.23 -29.32 3.20
N LEU A 566 -4.24 -30.11 2.13
CA LEU A 566 -4.32 -31.57 2.26
C LEU A 566 -3.11 -32.16 2.97
N SER A 567 -1.97 -31.47 2.97
CA SER A 567 -0.78 -31.84 3.74
C SER A 567 -0.99 -31.82 5.27
N ALA A 568 -1.99 -31.08 5.78
CA ALA A 568 -2.33 -31.08 7.20
C ALA A 568 -3.10 -32.35 7.62
N ILE A 569 -3.84 -32.97 6.69
CA ILE A 569 -4.59 -34.19 6.95
C ILE A 569 -3.64 -35.40 6.89
N PRO A 570 -3.65 -36.34 7.85
CA PRO A 570 -2.78 -37.51 7.85
C PRO A 570 -2.89 -38.35 6.57
N ALA A 571 -1.78 -38.92 6.11
CA ALA A 571 -1.73 -39.73 4.89
C ALA A 571 -2.60 -41.00 4.97
N SER A 572 -2.86 -41.51 6.18
CA SER A 572 -3.74 -42.66 6.44
C SER A 572 -5.23 -42.33 6.30
N ALA A 573 -5.63 -41.05 6.28
CA ALA A 573 -7.03 -40.67 6.17
C ALA A 573 -7.61 -41.09 4.81
N THR A 574 -8.71 -41.84 4.83
CA THR A 574 -9.42 -42.32 3.64
C THR A 574 -10.76 -41.63 3.44
N GLN A 575 -11.31 -41.02 4.51
CA GLN A 575 -12.62 -40.38 4.50
C GLN A 575 -12.60 -39.07 5.29
N VAL A 576 -13.45 -38.12 4.89
CA VAL A 576 -13.69 -36.87 5.61
C VAL A 576 -15.18 -36.58 5.77
N ARG A 577 -15.57 -35.87 6.83
CA ARG A 577 -16.92 -35.36 7.02
C ARG A 577 -16.89 -33.95 7.59
N LEU A 578 -17.92 -33.17 7.29
CA LEU A 578 -18.10 -31.83 7.83
C LEU A 578 -18.89 -31.91 9.14
N VAL A 579 -18.49 -31.10 10.11
CA VAL A 579 -19.20 -30.86 11.35
C VAL A 579 -19.40 -29.36 11.48
N ALA A 580 -20.64 -28.94 11.70
CA ALA A 580 -20.96 -27.56 12.02
C ALA A 580 -21.85 -27.47 13.24
N ASP A 581 -21.55 -26.51 14.12
CA ASP A 581 -22.31 -26.25 15.35
C ASP A 581 -22.58 -24.76 15.44
N ASP A 582 -23.85 -24.39 15.44
CA ASP A 582 -24.36 -23.03 15.50
C ASP A 582 -25.19 -22.90 16.78
N GLU A 583 -24.56 -22.41 17.84
CA GLU A 583 -25.20 -22.22 19.16
C GLU A 583 -25.58 -20.75 19.42
N ASP A 584 -25.18 -19.81 18.55
CA ASP A 584 -25.50 -18.39 18.68
C ASP A 584 -26.92 -18.13 18.13
N LEU A 585 -27.75 -17.49 18.94
CA LEU A 585 -29.14 -17.18 18.59
C LEU A 585 -29.31 -15.79 17.97
N ALA A 586 -28.21 -15.08 17.71
CA ALA A 586 -28.24 -13.80 17.01
C ALA A 586 -28.74 -14.02 15.56
N PRO A 587 -29.77 -13.28 15.09
CA PRO A 587 -30.32 -13.47 13.73
C PRO A 587 -29.33 -13.25 12.57
N GLN A 588 -28.20 -12.59 12.86
CA GLN A 588 -27.13 -12.34 11.90
C GLN A 588 -26.09 -13.47 11.86
N HIS A 589 -26.03 -14.28 12.92
CA HIS A 589 -25.16 -15.45 13.01
C HIS A 589 -25.89 -16.65 12.42
N TRP A 590 -25.26 -17.29 11.44
CA TRP A 590 -25.78 -18.45 10.75
C TRP A 590 -24.69 -19.03 9.87
N ILE A 591 -24.85 -20.30 9.52
CA ILE A 591 -23.89 -21.08 8.73
C ILE A 591 -24.63 -21.70 7.56
N ALA A 592 -24.06 -21.59 6.36
CA ALA A 592 -24.44 -22.42 5.23
C ALA A 592 -23.23 -23.11 4.62
N LEU A 593 -23.40 -24.36 4.21
CA LEU A 593 -22.33 -25.22 3.72
C LEU A 593 -22.74 -25.95 2.43
N THR A 594 -21.73 -26.23 1.63
CA THR A 594 -21.74 -27.17 0.50
C THR A 594 -20.89 -28.40 0.85
N PRO A 595 -20.99 -29.52 0.10
CA PRO A 595 -20.08 -30.64 0.27
C PRO A 595 -18.60 -30.26 0.04
N PRO A 596 -17.67 -31.00 0.68
CA PRO A 596 -16.25 -30.79 0.45
C PRO A 596 -15.84 -31.22 -0.97
N ARG A 597 -14.87 -30.50 -1.54
CA ARG A 597 -14.27 -30.79 -2.85
C ARG A 597 -12.76 -30.64 -2.83
N ILE A 598 -12.09 -31.33 -3.74
CA ILE A 598 -10.65 -31.16 -4.02
C ILE A 598 -10.54 -30.51 -5.40
N PRO A 599 -10.15 -29.24 -5.49
CA PRO A 599 -10.18 -28.48 -6.73
C PRO A 599 -9.13 -28.99 -7.73
N ARG A 600 -9.46 -28.92 -9.02
CA ARG A 600 -8.51 -29.13 -10.12
C ARG A 600 -7.92 -27.77 -10.51
N LEU A 601 -6.69 -27.56 -10.07
CA LEU A 601 -6.02 -26.26 -10.15
C LEU A 601 -5.09 -26.15 -11.36
N ARG A 602 -5.16 -25.02 -12.07
CA ARG A 602 -4.20 -24.60 -13.10
C ARG A 602 -3.72 -23.18 -12.79
N THR A 603 -2.53 -22.78 -13.24
CA THR A 603 -2.07 -21.41 -12.99
C THR A 603 -2.96 -20.39 -13.73
N LEU A 604 -3.03 -19.16 -13.23
CA LEU A 604 -3.78 -18.09 -13.91
C LEU A 604 -3.22 -17.85 -15.31
N GLN A 605 -1.90 -17.93 -15.48
CA GLN A 605 -1.25 -17.83 -16.79
C GLN A 605 -1.76 -18.92 -17.76
N ASP A 606 -1.96 -20.15 -17.29
CA ASP A 606 -2.48 -21.26 -18.09
C ASP A 606 -3.96 -21.11 -18.49
N VAL A 607 -4.74 -20.38 -17.69
CA VAL A 607 -6.18 -20.19 -17.89
C VAL A 607 -6.47 -18.96 -18.73
N VAL A 608 -5.89 -17.82 -18.36
CA VAL A 608 -6.14 -16.51 -19.01
C VAL A 608 -5.22 -16.31 -20.21
N GLY A 609 -3.98 -16.82 -20.13
CA GLY A 609 -2.96 -16.62 -21.15
C GLY A 609 -2.49 -15.16 -21.25
N SER A 610 -1.95 -14.84 -22.42
CA SER A 610 -1.37 -13.52 -22.76
C SER A 610 -2.04 -12.87 -23.97
N THR A 611 -3.09 -13.47 -24.51
CA THR A 611 -3.77 -13.00 -25.73
C THR A 611 -5.16 -12.43 -25.46
N ASP A 612 -5.90 -13.05 -24.54
CA ASP A 612 -7.24 -12.61 -24.20
C ASP A 612 -7.22 -11.18 -23.64
N PRO A 613 -8.20 -10.33 -23.99
CA PRO A 613 -8.33 -9.00 -23.43
C PRO A 613 -8.75 -9.08 -21.96
N VAL A 614 -7.93 -8.54 -21.08
CA VAL A 614 -8.14 -8.54 -19.63
C VAL A 614 -8.42 -7.12 -19.15
N PHE A 615 -9.47 -6.95 -18.36
CA PHE A 615 -9.63 -5.78 -17.51
C PHE A 615 -8.76 -5.96 -16.26
N LEU A 616 -7.56 -5.40 -16.31
CA LEU A 616 -6.69 -5.28 -15.14
C LEU A 616 -7.11 -4.04 -14.33
N ASP A 617 -7.62 -4.23 -13.12
CA ASP A 617 -7.80 -3.11 -12.20
C ASP A 617 -6.45 -2.42 -11.97
N TRP A 618 -6.44 -1.10 -11.84
CA TRP A 618 -5.20 -0.33 -11.92
C TRP A 618 -4.13 -0.72 -10.88
N LEU A 619 -4.55 -1.26 -9.72
CA LEU A 619 -3.66 -1.67 -8.64
C LEU A 619 -2.86 -2.95 -8.95
N VAL A 620 -3.39 -3.83 -9.82
CA VAL A 620 -2.82 -5.16 -10.07
C VAL A 620 -1.84 -5.20 -11.25
N GLY A 621 -1.80 -4.17 -12.08
CA GLY A 621 -1.09 -4.20 -13.37
C GLY A 621 0.39 -4.60 -13.30
N LEU A 622 1.12 -4.20 -12.25
CA LEU A 622 2.54 -4.57 -12.11
C LEU A 622 2.75 -6.03 -11.67
N ALA A 623 1.75 -6.64 -11.01
CA ALA A 623 1.81 -8.04 -10.58
C ALA A 623 1.49 -9.02 -11.73
N PHE A 624 0.80 -8.56 -12.77
CA PHE A 624 0.36 -9.35 -13.93
C PHE A 624 0.90 -8.78 -15.26
N PRO A 625 2.23 -8.77 -15.47
CA PRO A 625 2.84 -8.12 -16.64
C PRO A 625 2.62 -8.88 -17.97
N CYS A 626 2.20 -10.14 -17.92
CA CYS A 626 1.99 -10.98 -19.11
C CYS A 626 0.55 -10.95 -19.63
N GLN A 627 -0.42 -10.50 -18.82
CA GLN A 627 -1.81 -10.38 -19.23
C GLN A 627 -1.98 -9.14 -20.11
N ARG A 628 -2.63 -9.30 -21.26
CA ARG A 628 -2.85 -8.19 -22.18
C ARG A 628 -4.06 -7.36 -21.72
N PRO A 629 -3.91 -6.07 -21.40
CA PRO A 629 -5.06 -5.21 -21.14
C PRO A 629 -5.94 -5.11 -22.40
N PHE A 630 -7.25 -4.99 -22.22
CA PHE A 630 -8.16 -4.71 -23.35
C PHE A 630 -7.79 -3.36 -24.00
N GLY A 631 -7.91 -3.30 -25.32
CA GLY A 631 -7.60 -2.08 -26.08
C GLY A 631 -8.82 -1.18 -26.29
N HIS A 632 -8.56 0.02 -26.79
CA HIS A 632 -9.59 0.89 -27.38
C HIS A 632 -9.06 1.50 -28.68
N GLN A 633 -9.93 1.68 -29.67
CA GLN A 633 -9.57 2.28 -30.96
C GLN A 633 -10.68 3.21 -31.42
N ASN A 634 -10.33 4.46 -31.72
CA ASN A 634 -11.26 5.48 -32.25
C ASN A 634 -12.55 5.66 -31.41
N GLY A 635 -12.46 5.49 -30.09
CA GLY A 635 -13.58 5.64 -29.16
C GLY A 635 -14.41 4.37 -28.92
N VAL A 636 -13.99 3.22 -29.46
CA VAL A 636 -14.64 1.91 -29.20
C VAL A 636 -13.69 1.02 -28.39
N ASP A 637 -14.20 0.47 -27.30
CA ASP A 637 -13.48 -0.45 -26.42
C ASP A 637 -13.59 -1.89 -26.91
N GLU A 638 -12.48 -2.64 -26.83
CA GLU A 638 -12.47 -4.09 -26.99
C GLU A 638 -13.14 -4.74 -25.77
N THR A 639 -14.11 -5.64 -25.99
CA THR A 639 -14.81 -6.31 -24.88
C THR A 639 -13.87 -7.23 -24.11
N PRO A 640 -13.61 -6.97 -22.81
CA PRO A 640 -12.77 -7.83 -21.99
C PRO A 640 -13.46 -9.16 -21.68
N LYS A 641 -12.68 -10.24 -21.59
CA LYS A 641 -13.18 -11.59 -21.22
C LYS A 641 -12.96 -11.93 -19.74
N TRP A 642 -11.97 -11.26 -19.14
CA TRP A 642 -11.54 -11.49 -17.78
C TRP A 642 -11.38 -10.16 -17.07
N ARG A 643 -11.62 -10.14 -15.76
CA ARG A 643 -11.23 -9.04 -14.89
C ARG A 643 -10.39 -9.56 -13.74
N ILE A 644 -9.26 -8.90 -13.47
CA ILE A 644 -8.39 -9.21 -12.33
C ILE A 644 -8.49 -8.04 -11.34
N LEU A 645 -8.93 -8.35 -10.14
CA LEU A 645 -9.12 -7.39 -9.05
C LEU A 645 -8.06 -7.61 -7.96
N PRO A 646 -7.66 -6.54 -7.25
CA PRO A 646 -6.81 -6.67 -6.07
C PRO A 646 -7.58 -7.34 -4.91
N ASP A 647 -6.91 -7.49 -3.77
CA ASP A 647 -7.52 -7.91 -2.51
C ASP A 647 -8.73 -7.04 -2.16
N ARG A 648 -9.62 -7.56 -1.31
CA ARG A 648 -10.90 -6.92 -0.99
C ARG A 648 -10.76 -5.44 -0.58
N PHE A 649 -9.83 -5.15 0.31
CA PHE A 649 -9.55 -3.78 0.74
C PHE A 649 -9.12 -2.90 -0.45
N GLY A 650 -8.23 -3.43 -1.29
CA GLY A 650 -7.84 -2.79 -2.55
C GLY A 650 -9.03 -2.56 -3.49
N ALA A 651 -9.93 -3.52 -3.66
CA ALA A 651 -11.04 -3.43 -4.60
C ALA A 651 -12.09 -2.40 -4.15
N GLU A 652 -12.45 -2.37 -2.86
CA GLU A 652 -13.39 -1.38 -2.29
C GLU A 652 -12.84 0.05 -2.36
N ALA A 653 -11.55 0.22 -2.12
CA ALA A 653 -10.90 1.53 -2.19
C ALA A 653 -10.77 2.05 -3.63
N ASN A 654 -10.57 1.16 -4.61
CA ASN A 654 -10.04 1.56 -5.92
C ASN A 654 -10.96 1.30 -7.12
N SER A 655 -11.89 0.34 -7.05
CA SER A 655 -12.88 0.12 -8.13
C SER A 655 -13.67 1.39 -8.45
N PRO A 656 -14.07 2.22 -7.47
CA PRO A 656 -14.88 3.42 -7.77
C PRO A 656 -14.13 4.52 -8.52
N VAL A 657 -12.80 4.44 -8.62
CA VAL A 657 -12.03 5.31 -9.51
C VAL A 657 -12.31 5.00 -10.99
N MET A 658 -12.85 3.81 -11.28
CA MET A 658 -13.10 3.27 -12.61
C MET A 658 -14.61 3.09 -12.90
N ASP A 659 -15.49 3.61 -12.03
CA ASP A 659 -16.94 3.46 -12.12
C ASP A 659 -17.56 4.28 -13.28
N ASN A 660 -18.88 4.11 -13.45
CA ASN A 660 -19.65 4.87 -14.45
C ASN A 660 -19.66 6.39 -14.18
N ASN A 661 -19.68 6.80 -12.90
CA ASN A 661 -19.71 8.21 -12.49
C ASN A 661 -18.42 8.95 -12.89
N GLY A 662 -17.28 8.27 -12.74
CA GLY A 662 -15.97 8.74 -13.18
C GLY A 662 -15.73 8.65 -14.69
N GLY A 663 -16.66 8.05 -15.43
CA GLY A 663 -16.50 7.73 -16.86
C GLY A 663 -15.49 6.62 -17.12
N GLY A 664 -15.21 5.79 -16.12
CA GLY A 664 -14.27 4.67 -16.22
C GLY A 664 -14.88 3.44 -16.91
N PRO A 665 -14.04 2.44 -17.23
CA PRO A 665 -14.47 1.30 -18.04
C PRO A 665 -15.56 0.43 -17.40
N LEU A 666 -15.73 0.47 -16.07
CA LEU A 666 -16.77 -0.31 -15.41
C LEU A 666 -18.17 0.09 -15.88
N GLY A 667 -18.40 1.37 -16.16
CA GLY A 667 -19.69 1.84 -16.67
C GLY A 667 -20.08 1.26 -18.03
N VAL A 668 -19.10 0.84 -18.83
CA VAL A 668 -19.36 0.14 -20.09
C VAL A 668 -19.47 -1.37 -19.86
N THR A 669 -18.52 -1.95 -19.13
CA THR A 669 -18.48 -3.41 -18.94
C THR A 669 -19.68 -3.93 -18.16
N GLU A 670 -20.13 -3.25 -17.11
CA GLU A 670 -21.27 -3.70 -16.30
C GLU A 670 -22.61 -3.70 -17.06
N LEU A 671 -22.70 -2.92 -18.14
CA LEU A 671 -23.87 -2.91 -19.03
C LEU A 671 -23.80 -3.98 -20.13
N LEU A 672 -22.60 -4.44 -20.49
CA LEU A 672 -22.38 -5.38 -21.60
C LEU A 672 -22.31 -6.83 -21.16
N VAL A 673 -21.71 -7.09 -20.00
CA VAL A 673 -21.28 -8.42 -19.57
C VAL A 673 -21.68 -8.69 -18.12
N LYS A 674 -21.92 -9.96 -17.80
CA LYS A 674 -22.27 -10.38 -16.44
C LYS A 674 -21.08 -11.08 -15.80
N ALA A 675 -20.39 -10.36 -14.93
CA ALA A 675 -19.27 -10.89 -14.19
C ALA A 675 -19.65 -12.10 -13.32
N THR A 676 -18.80 -13.11 -13.31
CA THR A 676 -18.87 -14.28 -12.43
C THR A 676 -17.50 -14.54 -11.82
N THR A 677 -17.44 -14.59 -10.49
CA THR A 677 -16.18 -14.87 -9.79
C THR A 677 -15.75 -16.32 -10.00
N VAL A 678 -14.47 -16.52 -10.32
CA VAL A 678 -13.84 -17.83 -10.43
C VAL A 678 -13.05 -18.13 -9.16
N ALA A 679 -13.18 -19.34 -8.63
CA ALA A 679 -12.45 -19.77 -7.45
C ALA A 679 -10.94 -19.79 -7.74
N SER A 680 -10.19 -19.07 -6.93
CA SER A 680 -8.74 -18.91 -7.10
C SER A 680 -8.02 -18.82 -5.76
N TYR A 681 -6.77 -19.27 -5.75
CA TYR A 681 -5.99 -19.51 -4.54
C TYR A 681 -4.53 -19.11 -4.78
N LEU A 682 -3.86 -18.58 -3.77
CA LEU A 682 -2.43 -18.32 -3.85
C LEU A 682 -1.67 -19.57 -3.43
N LYS A 683 -0.84 -20.09 -4.34
CA LYS A 683 0.00 -21.26 -4.10
C LYS A 683 0.89 -21.03 -2.88
N ASP A 684 0.94 -22.03 -1.99
CA ASP A 684 1.76 -22.07 -0.77
C ASP A 684 1.43 -21.01 0.31
N ASP A 685 0.49 -20.07 0.08
CA ASP A 685 -0.10 -19.17 1.10
C ASP A 685 -1.63 -19.20 1.00
N TRP A 686 -2.22 -20.34 1.38
CA TRP A 686 -3.66 -20.63 1.24
C TRP A 686 -4.56 -19.67 2.05
N SER A 687 -4.02 -19.02 3.07
CA SER A 687 -4.71 -18.04 3.92
C SER A 687 -4.63 -16.59 3.38
N ARG A 688 -4.04 -16.37 2.21
CA ARG A 688 -3.93 -15.04 1.62
C ARG A 688 -5.14 -14.68 0.77
N ASP A 689 -5.62 -13.45 0.95
CA ASP A 689 -6.39 -12.75 -0.07
C ASP A 689 -5.40 -12.09 -1.02
N TRP A 690 -5.26 -12.64 -2.23
CA TRP A 690 -4.43 -12.04 -3.28
C TRP A 690 -5.24 -11.08 -4.16
N GLY A 691 -6.57 -11.15 -4.06
CA GLY A 691 -7.53 -10.58 -4.98
C GLY A 691 -8.46 -11.61 -5.58
N SER A 692 -9.07 -11.27 -6.72
CA SER A 692 -10.03 -12.14 -7.37
C SER A 692 -9.92 -12.11 -8.89
N LEU A 693 -10.31 -13.23 -9.50
CA LEU A 693 -10.46 -13.38 -10.94
C LEU A 693 -11.95 -13.50 -11.26
N GLN A 694 -12.43 -12.67 -12.18
CA GLN A 694 -13.79 -12.74 -12.70
C GLN A 694 -13.75 -13.09 -14.18
N ARG A 695 -14.67 -13.94 -14.60
CA ARG A 695 -15.03 -14.13 -16.00
C ARG A 695 -16.15 -13.17 -16.35
N LEU A 696 -16.03 -12.49 -17.49
CA LEU A 696 -17.00 -11.52 -17.99
C LEU A 696 -17.91 -12.14 -19.06
#